data_AF-D4M581-F1
#
_entry.id   AF-D4M581-F1
#
_cell.length_a   1.000
_cell.length_b   1.000
_cell.length_c   1.000
_cell.angle_alpha   90.00
_cell.angle_beta   90.00
_cell.angle_gamma   90.00
#
_symmetry.space_group_name_H-M   'P 1'
#
loop_
_entity.id
_entity.type
_entity.pdbx_description
1 polymer ?
#
loop_
_entity_poly.entity_id
_entity_poly.type
_entity_poly.pdbx_seq_one_letter_code
_entity_poly.pdbx_strand_id
1 'polypeptide(L)'
;MRRKAIECFAPKKTREKGLVATLQELDKILILNVYQAKELLVRYCINYETGEHEYWKQQHGWRKGGILNALNEDWRNWEWRFYNNYPKLQKEDTDRIKELIKQCVWHDSPWERINRLEHSYNSEIRERCETNRKMKLMNLMRKVPGRPKNLREWFFEQAAGEDYMFRNRETKEFVCTNCGESSWPEEIKRQDGEKKIRHNDMVFCPSCGKLVRAKTRTDHIEQKWKSCYLIQPVDEDTSVLRIIEAKVGWDNGRHYVEFGDEIRILLYKVYSNRKLKKTYMIYYEDSWDGWTKGNRKNLRAREGYLYPGEFGQILDGTTYSEATRVLEHLSKTGMELNYNRLVAGTGQMKGYAQKIEYLAKGRFWNLLRDTIGCTDYPGYPTQYYGPLDMREESIEGMFRIQDRQKINRIRDEHGGNRMVRWMQHSDETGQKISKETVQWMIKNEIEPSGIRELEKYMSPQKIMNYIERQKKEQYAGMTAEAVLEEYKDYLSMCEACCKNMADEMVYRPRELKRRHDEVVIDQQQIQILKELENNAEGKEAYAQEMRQKFPEAEEILKEIKSRYEYEDEEYKIIVPNTLVDIVKEGRALHHCAGSSERYFDRIESRETYICFLRRQEALRIPFYTIEVEPGGTIRQHRSYYDEEPGIEEIRVFLKEWQKVIRKRLTEEDRKLAKISKVKREANIAELKEKNNTRVLQGLAEDFLEAEELEAV
;
A
#
# COMPACT_ATOMS: atom_id res chain seq x y z
N MET A 1 18.96 -35.95 -34.91
CA MET A 1 19.67 -37.02 -34.18
C MET A 1 19.41 -38.40 -34.81
N ARG A 2 20.44 -39.25 -35.03
CA ARG A 2 20.30 -40.59 -35.66
C ARG A 2 20.09 -41.72 -34.62
N ARG A 3 19.01 -41.65 -33.83
CA ARG A 3 18.78 -42.52 -32.64
C ARG A 3 18.98 -44.02 -32.89
N LYS A 4 18.37 -44.58 -33.93
CA LYS A 4 18.48 -46.02 -34.26
C LYS A 4 19.92 -46.46 -34.55
N ALA A 5 20.71 -45.62 -35.22
CA ALA A 5 22.10 -45.93 -35.53
C ALA A 5 23.00 -45.87 -34.28
N ILE A 6 22.71 -44.95 -33.35
CA ILE A 6 23.43 -44.83 -32.08
C ILE A 6 23.13 -46.02 -31.15
N GLU A 7 21.87 -46.49 -31.13
CA GLU A 7 21.46 -47.68 -30.36
C GLU A 7 22.15 -48.96 -30.85
N CYS A 8 22.38 -49.10 -32.16
CA CYS A 8 23.15 -50.21 -32.73
C CYS A 8 24.66 -50.14 -32.41
N PHE A 9 25.18 -48.99 -31.97
CA PHE A 9 26.59 -48.82 -31.65
C PHE A 9 26.86 -49.22 -30.19
N ALA A 10 27.62 -50.31 -29.99
CA ALA A 10 27.94 -50.81 -28.66
C ALA A 10 28.78 -49.77 -27.86
N PRO A 11 28.41 -49.44 -26.61
CA PRO A 11 29.17 -48.48 -25.79
C PRO A 11 30.62 -48.92 -25.56
N LYS A 12 31.58 -48.02 -25.81
CA LYS A 12 33.01 -48.23 -25.49
C LYS A 12 33.14 -48.39 -23.97
N LYS A 13 33.56 -49.57 -23.51
CA LYS A 13 33.69 -49.87 -22.06
C LYS A 13 34.96 -49.24 -21.49
N THR A 14 34.93 -48.87 -20.21
CA THR A 14 36.11 -48.40 -19.45
C THR A 14 36.49 -49.37 -18.34
N ARG A 15 37.79 -49.45 -18.00
CA ARG A 15 38.32 -50.22 -16.87
C ARG A 15 38.47 -49.38 -15.60
N GLU A 16 38.39 -48.05 -15.73
CA GLU A 16 38.58 -47.09 -14.64
C GLU A 16 37.40 -47.08 -13.66
N LYS A 17 37.69 -46.81 -12.37
CA LYS A 17 36.68 -46.67 -11.31
C LYS A 17 36.39 -45.19 -11.08
N GLY A 18 35.13 -44.84 -10.83
CA GLY A 18 34.68 -43.45 -10.60
C GLY A 18 33.67 -42.99 -11.65
N LEU A 19 33.47 -41.67 -11.78
CA LEU A 19 32.67 -41.03 -12.82
C LEU A 19 33.57 -40.76 -14.04
N VAL A 20 33.38 -41.52 -15.13
CA VAL A 20 34.26 -41.53 -16.30
C VAL A 20 33.42 -41.48 -17.57
N ALA A 21 33.87 -40.73 -18.58
CA ALA A 21 33.27 -40.73 -19.91
C ALA A 21 34.24 -41.34 -20.93
N THR A 22 33.70 -42.05 -21.91
CA THR A 22 34.44 -42.51 -23.10
C THR A 22 33.82 -41.91 -24.35
N LEU A 23 34.65 -41.51 -25.31
CA LEU A 23 34.21 -40.95 -26.58
C LEU A 23 34.03 -42.04 -27.66
N GLN A 24 32.95 -41.91 -28.43
CA GLN A 24 32.73 -42.57 -29.71
C GLN A 24 32.19 -41.54 -30.70
N GLU A 25 32.49 -41.73 -31.99
CA GLU A 25 32.02 -40.86 -33.06
C GLU A 25 31.12 -41.65 -34.01
N LEU A 26 30.01 -41.05 -34.42
CA LEU A 26 29.14 -41.55 -35.47
C LEU A 26 28.82 -40.41 -36.43
N ASP A 27 29.42 -40.44 -37.62
CA ASP A 27 29.39 -39.34 -38.60
C ASP A 27 29.83 -38.01 -37.96
N LYS A 28 28.87 -37.12 -37.69
CA LYS A 28 29.05 -35.79 -37.11
C LYS A 28 28.58 -35.70 -35.65
N ILE A 29 28.33 -36.85 -35.01
CA ILE A 29 27.78 -36.95 -33.66
C ILE A 29 28.86 -37.49 -32.71
N LEU A 30 29.15 -36.73 -31.67
CA LEU A 30 29.93 -37.21 -30.53
C LEU A 30 29.01 -37.94 -29.57
N ILE A 31 29.37 -39.18 -29.25
CA ILE A 31 28.68 -40.04 -28.30
C ILE A 31 29.58 -40.20 -27.08
N LEU A 32 29.16 -39.59 -25.97
CA LEU A 32 29.81 -39.70 -24.68
C LEU A 32 29.08 -40.75 -23.84
N ASN A 33 29.71 -41.91 -23.66
CA ASN A 33 29.19 -42.93 -22.76
C ASN A 33 29.74 -42.64 -21.36
N VAL A 34 28.87 -42.21 -20.45
CA VAL A 34 29.22 -41.86 -19.07
C VAL A 34 28.95 -43.06 -18.18
N TYR A 35 29.95 -43.44 -17.39
CA TYR A 35 29.92 -44.55 -16.46
C TYR A 35 30.07 -44.05 -15.03
N GLN A 36 29.34 -44.68 -14.10
CA GLN A 36 29.56 -44.56 -12.66
C GLN A 36 29.85 -45.95 -12.10
N ALA A 37 31.00 -46.12 -11.46
CA ALA A 37 31.42 -47.43 -10.90
C ALA A 37 31.35 -48.61 -11.91
N LYS A 38 31.67 -48.33 -13.19
CA LYS A 38 31.63 -49.25 -14.35
C LYS A 38 30.23 -49.59 -14.90
N GLU A 39 29.17 -49.07 -14.30
CA GLU A 39 27.82 -49.16 -14.85
C GLU A 39 27.55 -47.97 -15.78
N LEU A 40 26.93 -48.23 -16.93
CA LEU A 40 26.60 -47.20 -17.90
C LEU A 40 25.45 -46.34 -17.35
N LEU A 41 25.77 -45.11 -16.97
CA LEU A 41 24.81 -44.18 -16.39
C LEU A 41 23.96 -43.51 -17.47
N VAL A 42 24.61 -42.97 -18.50
CA VAL A 42 23.95 -42.23 -19.57
C VAL A 42 24.79 -42.21 -20.84
N ARG A 43 24.13 -42.25 -21.99
CA ARG A 43 24.76 -41.99 -23.29
C ARG A 43 24.34 -40.59 -23.73
N TYR A 44 25.25 -39.63 -23.66
CA TYR A 44 25.01 -38.28 -24.13
C TYR A 44 25.50 -38.15 -25.57
N CYS A 45 24.72 -37.48 -26.43
CA CYS A 45 25.01 -37.35 -27.85
C CYS A 45 24.86 -35.89 -28.29
N ILE A 46 25.87 -35.36 -28.97
CA ILE A 46 25.84 -34.01 -29.54
C ILE A 46 26.36 -34.00 -30.97
N ASN A 47 25.63 -33.38 -31.88
CA ASN A 47 26.10 -33.08 -33.22
C ASN A 47 27.02 -31.86 -33.15
N TYR A 48 28.31 -32.02 -33.45
CA TYR A 48 29.30 -30.96 -33.24
C TYR A 48 29.25 -29.83 -34.29
N GLU A 49 28.49 -29.98 -35.37
CA GLU A 49 28.25 -28.91 -36.36
C GLU A 49 27.02 -28.07 -36.04
N THR A 50 25.94 -28.72 -35.58
CA THR A 50 24.63 -28.05 -35.37
C THR A 50 24.34 -27.75 -33.90
N GLY A 51 25.05 -28.41 -32.98
CA GLY A 51 24.76 -28.39 -31.55
C GLY A 51 23.49 -29.13 -31.12
N GLU A 52 22.79 -29.81 -32.04
CA GLU A 52 21.67 -30.69 -31.69
C GLU A 52 22.14 -31.78 -30.73
N HIS A 53 21.53 -31.85 -29.55
CA HIS A 53 21.96 -32.76 -28.49
C HIS A 53 20.79 -33.45 -27.78
N GLU A 54 20.99 -34.71 -27.42
CA GLU A 54 20.04 -35.58 -26.72
C GLU A 54 20.83 -36.58 -25.86
N TYR A 55 20.17 -37.19 -24.87
CA TYR A 55 20.78 -38.26 -24.10
C TYR A 55 19.84 -39.44 -23.92
N TRP A 56 20.42 -40.61 -23.70
CA TRP A 56 19.71 -41.86 -23.49
C TRP A 56 20.06 -42.46 -22.13
N LYS A 57 19.04 -42.81 -21.34
CA LYS A 57 19.17 -43.55 -20.08
C LYS A 57 18.42 -44.87 -20.20
N GLN A 58 19.00 -45.95 -19.66
CA GLN A 58 18.42 -47.29 -19.74
C GLN A 58 16.98 -47.36 -19.19
N GLN A 59 16.68 -46.65 -18.11
CA GLN A 59 15.36 -46.64 -17.46
C GLN A 59 14.32 -45.72 -18.14
N HIS A 60 14.75 -44.76 -18.97
CA HIS A 60 13.88 -43.67 -19.44
C HIS A 60 13.91 -43.43 -20.95
N GLY A 61 14.73 -44.17 -21.69
CA GLY A 61 14.92 -43.97 -23.12
C GLY A 61 15.57 -42.62 -23.45
N TRP A 62 15.29 -42.14 -24.68
CA TRP A 62 15.81 -40.87 -25.19
C TRP A 62 15.11 -39.66 -24.58
N ARG A 63 15.89 -38.65 -24.20
CA ARG A 63 15.42 -37.34 -23.74
C ARG A 63 16.21 -36.21 -24.39
N LYS A 64 15.57 -35.04 -24.48
CA LYS A 64 16.22 -33.79 -24.89
C LYS A 64 16.78 -33.09 -23.65
N GLY A 65 18.01 -32.59 -23.73
CA GLY A 65 18.67 -31.85 -22.65
C GLY A 65 20.18 -31.98 -22.72
N GLY A 66 20.88 -31.01 -22.13
CA GLY A 66 22.34 -30.94 -22.13
C GLY A 66 23.00 -32.00 -21.23
N ILE A 67 24.33 -32.02 -21.22
CA ILE A 67 25.13 -32.97 -20.45
C ILE A 67 24.85 -32.87 -18.94
N LEU A 68 24.62 -31.68 -18.40
CA LEU A 68 24.25 -31.51 -16.99
C LEU A 68 22.89 -32.13 -16.68
N ASN A 69 21.89 -31.96 -17.56
CA ASN A 69 20.61 -32.65 -17.42
C ASN A 69 20.77 -34.18 -17.50
N ALA A 70 21.68 -34.66 -18.35
CA ALA A 70 22.00 -36.07 -18.48
C ALA A 70 22.60 -36.63 -17.17
N LEU A 71 23.39 -35.83 -16.45
CA LEU A 71 23.98 -36.15 -15.15
C LEU A 71 23.03 -35.95 -13.95
N ASN A 72 21.77 -35.52 -14.17
CA ASN A 72 20.83 -35.11 -13.11
C ASN A 72 21.33 -33.93 -12.25
N GLU A 73 22.19 -33.07 -12.81
CA GLU A 73 22.68 -31.87 -12.14
C GLU A 73 21.74 -30.69 -12.43
N ASP A 74 21.44 -29.88 -11.42
CA ASP A 74 20.62 -28.67 -11.58
C ASP A 74 21.49 -27.51 -12.06
N TRP A 75 21.17 -26.97 -13.24
CA TRP A 75 21.83 -25.82 -13.83
C TRP A 75 21.79 -24.57 -12.92
N ARG A 76 20.78 -24.44 -12.04
CA ARG A 76 20.62 -23.32 -11.10
C ARG A 76 21.72 -23.25 -10.03
N ASN A 77 22.42 -24.35 -9.77
CA ASN A 77 23.49 -24.39 -8.77
C ASN A 77 24.83 -23.82 -9.28
N TRP A 78 24.92 -23.45 -10.57
CA TRP A 78 26.21 -23.22 -11.24
C TRP A 78 26.25 -22.01 -12.16
N GLU A 79 25.25 -21.12 -12.12
CA GLU A 79 25.14 -19.94 -13.02
C GLU A 79 26.33 -18.96 -12.90
N TRP A 80 27.17 -19.09 -11.87
CA TRP A 80 28.36 -18.27 -11.62
C TRP A 80 29.61 -19.06 -11.16
N ARG A 81 29.67 -20.40 -11.34
CA ARG A 81 30.81 -21.24 -10.88
C ARG A 81 31.17 -22.31 -11.91
N PHE A 82 32.47 -22.56 -12.10
CA PHE A 82 32.97 -23.70 -12.89
C PHE A 82 32.46 -25.02 -12.30
N TYR A 83 31.77 -25.82 -13.11
CA TYR A 83 31.37 -27.17 -12.71
C TYR A 83 32.59 -28.10 -12.80
N ASN A 84 33.15 -28.47 -11.65
CA ASN A 84 34.38 -29.25 -11.57
C ASN A 84 34.15 -30.79 -11.53
N ASN A 85 32.89 -31.22 -11.46
CA ASN A 85 32.52 -32.63 -11.30
C ASN A 85 32.14 -33.31 -12.62
N TYR A 86 32.69 -32.85 -13.75
CA TYR A 86 32.49 -33.56 -15.02
C TYR A 86 33.13 -34.95 -14.98
N PRO A 87 32.58 -35.94 -15.73
CA PRO A 87 33.22 -37.23 -15.87
C PRO A 87 34.66 -37.08 -16.38
N LYS A 88 35.58 -37.88 -15.82
CA LYS A 88 36.97 -37.91 -16.29
C LYS A 88 37.00 -38.44 -17.73
N LEU A 89 37.80 -37.79 -18.59
CA LEU A 89 38.05 -38.21 -19.97
C LEU A 89 39.52 -38.61 -20.13
N GLN A 90 39.78 -39.58 -21.01
CA GLN A 90 41.15 -39.89 -21.42
C GLN A 90 41.74 -38.73 -22.24
N LYS A 91 43.07 -38.65 -22.29
CA LYS A 91 43.76 -37.57 -22.99
C LYS A 91 43.44 -37.58 -24.49
N GLU A 92 43.43 -38.76 -25.12
CA GLU A 92 43.10 -38.89 -26.54
C GLU A 92 41.67 -38.42 -26.84
N ASP A 93 40.70 -38.84 -26.01
CA ASP A 93 39.30 -38.44 -26.14
C ASP A 93 39.13 -36.91 -25.91
N THR A 94 39.89 -36.33 -24.99
CA THR A 94 39.91 -34.87 -24.72
C THR A 94 40.43 -34.08 -25.92
N ASP A 95 41.59 -34.47 -26.45
CA ASP A 95 42.24 -33.80 -27.59
C ASP A 95 41.36 -33.91 -28.83
N ARG A 96 40.70 -35.05 -29.02
CA ARG A 96 39.76 -35.27 -30.13
C ARG A 96 38.52 -34.37 -30.05
N ILE A 97 37.92 -34.19 -28.87
CA ILE A 97 36.80 -33.25 -28.69
C ILE A 97 37.24 -31.81 -29.00
N LYS A 98 38.45 -31.42 -28.60
CA LYS A 98 39.02 -30.09 -28.87
C LYS A 98 39.28 -29.86 -30.36
N GLU A 99 39.72 -30.89 -31.08
CA GLU A 99 39.92 -30.85 -32.53
C GLU A 99 38.60 -30.62 -33.28
N LEU A 100 37.55 -31.33 -32.87
CA LEU A 100 36.24 -31.31 -33.51
C LEU A 100 35.42 -30.05 -33.15
N ILE A 101 35.45 -29.62 -31.88
CA ILE A 101 34.72 -28.44 -31.41
C ILE A 101 35.70 -27.26 -31.27
N LYS A 102 35.99 -26.62 -32.40
CA LYS A 102 37.02 -25.56 -32.49
C LYS A 102 36.69 -24.25 -31.75
N GLN A 103 35.43 -24.02 -31.37
CA GLN A 103 35.03 -22.80 -30.66
C GLN A 103 35.81 -22.66 -29.34
N CYS A 104 36.70 -21.68 -29.28
CA CYS A 104 37.64 -21.47 -28.17
C CYS A 104 36.95 -20.77 -26.99
N VAL A 105 37.27 -21.20 -25.77
CA VAL A 105 36.74 -20.69 -24.49
C VAL A 105 37.92 -20.21 -23.63
N TRP A 106 37.62 -19.38 -22.62
CA TRP A 106 38.62 -18.86 -21.68
C TRP A 106 39.37 -19.95 -20.92
N HIS A 107 38.80 -21.16 -20.78
CA HIS A 107 39.50 -22.36 -20.31
C HIS A 107 39.49 -23.45 -21.38
N ASP A 108 40.65 -24.12 -21.56
CA ASP A 108 40.81 -25.17 -22.57
C ASP A 108 40.28 -26.53 -22.10
N SER A 109 38.98 -26.57 -21.79
CA SER A 109 38.25 -27.75 -21.32
C SER A 109 37.34 -28.34 -22.41
N PRO A 110 37.34 -29.67 -22.65
CA PRO A 110 36.43 -30.30 -23.61
C PRO A 110 34.94 -30.11 -23.23
N TRP A 111 34.64 -30.06 -21.92
CA TRP A 111 33.28 -29.90 -21.42
C TRP A 111 32.72 -28.49 -21.64
N GLU A 112 33.56 -27.46 -21.50
CA GLU A 112 33.15 -26.09 -21.78
C GLU A 112 32.82 -25.88 -23.26
N ARG A 113 33.57 -26.53 -24.16
CA ARG A 113 33.30 -26.51 -25.61
C ARG A 113 31.94 -27.13 -25.92
N ILE A 114 31.62 -28.26 -25.29
CA ILE A 114 30.30 -28.91 -25.39
C ILE A 114 29.20 -27.98 -24.85
N ASN A 115 29.36 -27.44 -23.64
CA ASN A 115 28.38 -26.54 -23.03
C ASN A 115 28.09 -25.30 -23.86
N ARG A 116 29.13 -24.70 -24.46
CA ARG A 116 28.96 -23.53 -25.33
C ARG A 116 28.15 -23.87 -26.57
N LEU A 117 28.41 -25.03 -27.17
CA LEU A 117 27.68 -25.51 -28.33
C LEU A 117 26.21 -25.82 -27.98
N GLU A 118 25.96 -26.47 -26.83
CA GLU A 118 24.60 -26.65 -26.30
C GLU A 118 23.89 -25.32 -26.07
N HIS A 119 24.59 -24.35 -25.46
CA HIS A 119 24.03 -23.03 -25.16
C HIS A 119 23.65 -22.28 -26.44
N SER A 120 24.52 -22.28 -27.45
CA SER A 120 24.24 -21.65 -28.75
C SER A 120 23.00 -22.25 -29.40
N TYR A 121 22.94 -23.58 -29.52
CA TYR A 121 21.81 -24.29 -30.09
C TYR A 121 20.50 -24.02 -29.33
N ASN A 122 20.55 -24.09 -28.00
CA ASN A 122 19.39 -23.82 -27.16
C ASN A 122 18.94 -22.35 -27.26
N SER A 123 19.88 -21.39 -27.38
CA SER A 123 19.56 -19.98 -27.61
C SER A 123 18.85 -19.78 -28.94
N GLU A 124 19.37 -20.33 -30.03
CA GLU A 124 18.75 -20.24 -31.36
C GLU A 124 17.35 -20.84 -31.40
N ILE A 125 17.12 -21.97 -30.71
CA ILE A 125 15.76 -22.54 -30.58
C ILE A 125 14.84 -21.59 -29.82
N ARG A 126 15.29 -21.04 -28.68
CA ARG A 126 14.49 -20.11 -27.88
C ARG A 126 14.15 -18.86 -28.70
N GLU A 127 15.12 -18.28 -29.40
CA GLU A 127 14.95 -17.14 -30.28
C GLU A 127 13.96 -17.45 -31.40
N ARG A 128 14.12 -18.58 -32.11
CA ARG A 128 13.20 -18.99 -33.18
C ARG A 128 11.78 -19.23 -32.66
N CYS A 129 11.63 -19.86 -31.50
CA CYS A 129 10.34 -20.05 -30.85
C CYS A 129 9.69 -18.71 -30.49
N GLU A 130 10.47 -17.76 -29.98
CA GLU A 130 10.00 -16.41 -29.65
C GLU A 130 9.63 -15.61 -30.91
N THR A 131 10.45 -15.66 -31.97
CA THR A 131 10.13 -15.04 -33.27
C THR A 131 8.83 -15.62 -33.84
N ASN A 132 8.67 -16.94 -33.83
CA ASN A 132 7.44 -17.60 -34.30
C ASN A 132 6.22 -17.20 -33.47
N ARG A 133 6.37 -17.08 -32.15
CA ARG A 133 5.33 -16.59 -31.24
C ARG A 133 4.96 -15.15 -31.56
N LYS A 134 5.94 -14.26 -31.71
CA LYS A 134 5.75 -12.84 -32.07
C LYS A 134 5.06 -12.70 -33.44
N MET A 135 5.49 -13.48 -34.43
CA MET A 135 4.90 -13.46 -35.77
C MET A 135 3.44 -13.92 -35.77
N LYS A 136 3.10 -14.99 -35.02
CA LYS A 136 1.70 -15.42 -34.84
C LYS A 136 0.86 -14.34 -34.18
N LEU A 137 1.41 -13.66 -33.19
CA LEU A 137 0.73 -12.56 -32.50
C LEU A 137 0.52 -11.34 -33.42
N MET A 138 1.54 -10.93 -34.17
CA MET A 138 1.42 -9.87 -35.17
C MET A 138 0.38 -10.19 -36.23
N ASN A 139 0.34 -11.42 -36.73
CA ASN A 139 -0.67 -11.85 -37.69
C ASN A 139 -2.10 -11.79 -37.11
N LEU A 140 -2.27 -12.17 -35.84
CA LEU A 140 -3.55 -12.01 -35.14
C LEU A 140 -3.94 -10.53 -35.01
N MET A 141 -3.00 -9.67 -34.63
CA MET A 141 -3.25 -8.23 -34.44
C MET A 141 -3.49 -7.48 -35.75
N ARG A 142 -3.00 -8.00 -36.88
CA ARG A 142 -3.26 -7.44 -38.22
C ARG A 142 -4.70 -7.69 -38.68
N LYS A 143 -5.40 -8.69 -38.15
CA LYS A 143 -6.82 -8.93 -38.44
C LYS A 143 -7.73 -7.87 -37.82
N VAL A 144 -7.29 -7.20 -36.76
CA VAL A 144 -8.09 -6.17 -36.08
C VAL A 144 -8.28 -4.98 -37.02
N PRO A 145 -9.52 -4.53 -37.27
CA PRO A 145 -9.78 -3.40 -38.16
C PRO A 145 -9.06 -2.11 -37.75
N GLY A 146 -8.82 -1.26 -38.75
CA GLY A 146 -8.34 0.11 -38.54
C GLY A 146 -9.31 0.96 -37.71
N ARG A 147 -8.81 2.09 -37.21
CA ARG A 147 -9.65 3.10 -36.53
C ARG A 147 -10.61 3.74 -37.56
N PRO A 148 -11.87 4.04 -37.20
CA PRO A 148 -12.77 4.81 -38.06
C PRO A 148 -12.15 6.14 -38.47
N LYS A 149 -12.38 6.58 -39.71
CA LYS A 149 -11.76 7.81 -40.25
C LYS A 149 -12.16 9.06 -39.47
N ASN A 150 -13.43 9.15 -39.06
CA ASN A 150 -13.96 10.28 -38.29
C ASN A 150 -13.76 10.13 -36.76
N LEU A 151 -13.04 9.11 -36.27
CA LEU A 151 -12.90 8.85 -34.83
C LEU A 151 -12.35 10.06 -34.08
N ARG A 152 -11.40 10.77 -34.70
CA ARG A 152 -10.73 11.94 -34.12
C ARG A 152 -11.72 13.09 -33.87
N GLU A 153 -12.49 13.42 -34.90
CA GLU A 153 -13.50 14.47 -34.87
C GLU A 153 -14.65 14.10 -33.93
N TRP A 154 -15.17 12.86 -34.04
CA TRP A 154 -16.19 12.35 -33.12
C TRP A 154 -15.73 12.43 -31.66
N PHE A 155 -14.49 12.02 -31.34
CA PHE A 155 -14.00 12.07 -29.98
C PHE A 155 -13.88 13.51 -29.47
N PHE A 156 -13.45 14.43 -30.34
CA PHE A 156 -13.46 15.85 -30.02
C PHE A 156 -14.88 16.31 -29.67
N GLU A 157 -15.89 16.02 -30.48
CA GLU A 157 -17.28 16.44 -30.21
C GLU A 157 -17.83 15.90 -28.89
N GLN A 158 -17.46 14.68 -28.49
CA GLN A 158 -17.93 14.07 -27.24
C GLN A 158 -17.19 14.59 -26.00
N ALA A 159 -15.88 14.81 -26.12
CA ALA A 159 -15.00 15.14 -25.00
C ALA A 159 -14.71 16.65 -24.87
N ALA A 160 -14.95 17.42 -25.93
CA ALA A 160 -14.75 18.86 -25.93
C ALA A 160 -15.61 19.47 -24.83
N GLY A 161 -14.93 20.25 -23.98
CA GLY A 161 -15.60 21.05 -22.96
C GLY A 161 -15.87 22.43 -23.52
N GLU A 162 -15.19 23.41 -22.93
CA GLU A 162 -15.24 24.80 -23.37
C GLU A 162 -14.20 25.07 -24.46
N ASP A 163 -14.49 26.07 -25.29
CA ASP A 163 -13.51 26.66 -26.21
C ASP A 163 -12.77 27.83 -25.59
N TYR A 164 -11.61 28.15 -26.16
CA TYR A 164 -10.69 29.13 -25.62
C TYR A 164 -10.35 30.23 -26.64
N MET A 165 -9.85 31.34 -26.10
CA MET A 165 -9.22 32.39 -26.89
C MET A 165 -7.85 32.68 -26.30
N PHE A 166 -6.79 32.37 -27.05
CA PHE A 166 -5.42 32.52 -26.58
C PHE A 166 -4.84 33.84 -27.02
N ARG A 167 -4.27 34.59 -26.08
CA ARG A 167 -3.56 35.83 -26.40
C ARG A 167 -2.17 35.51 -26.92
N ASN A 168 -1.90 35.89 -28.17
CA ASN A 168 -0.55 35.84 -28.73
C ASN A 168 0.33 36.89 -28.01
N ARG A 169 1.50 36.46 -27.52
CA ARG A 169 2.40 37.33 -26.75
C ARG A 169 3.11 38.38 -27.61
N GLU A 170 3.35 38.06 -28.88
CA GLU A 170 4.06 38.92 -29.83
C GLU A 170 3.10 39.95 -30.44
N THR A 171 2.00 39.49 -31.03
CA THR A 171 1.04 40.36 -31.73
C THR A 171 0.02 41.01 -30.79
N LYS A 172 -0.12 40.50 -29.57
CA LYS A 172 -1.14 40.88 -28.56
C LYS A 172 -2.60 40.60 -28.97
N GLU A 173 -2.83 40.09 -30.17
CA GLU A 173 -4.13 39.61 -30.65
C GLU A 173 -4.57 38.36 -29.88
N PHE A 174 -5.87 38.10 -29.89
CA PHE A 174 -6.44 36.87 -29.37
C PHE A 174 -6.91 35.99 -30.52
N VAL A 175 -6.59 34.69 -30.48
CA VAL A 175 -7.00 33.73 -31.50
C VAL A 175 -8.03 32.75 -30.93
N CYS A 176 -9.16 32.60 -31.60
CA CYS A 176 -10.26 31.73 -31.18
C CYS A 176 -10.05 30.27 -31.59
N THR A 177 -10.20 29.33 -30.67
CA THR A 177 -10.04 27.89 -30.97
C THR A 177 -11.19 27.27 -31.76
N ASN A 178 -12.34 27.93 -31.77
CA ASN A 178 -13.54 27.44 -32.47
C ASN A 178 -13.52 27.81 -33.97
N CYS A 179 -13.14 29.05 -34.31
CA CYS A 179 -13.10 29.51 -35.71
C CYS A 179 -11.71 29.77 -36.27
N GLY A 180 -10.66 29.78 -35.45
CA GLY A 180 -9.28 30.02 -35.87
C GLY A 180 -8.93 31.48 -36.17
N GLU A 181 -9.92 32.38 -36.14
CA GLU A 181 -9.72 33.80 -36.44
C GLU A 181 -9.04 34.54 -35.27
N SER A 182 -8.19 35.51 -35.62
CA SER A 182 -7.62 36.45 -34.66
C SER A 182 -8.50 37.69 -34.52
N SER A 183 -8.49 38.31 -33.35
CA SER A 183 -9.21 39.53 -33.06
C SER A 183 -8.43 40.40 -32.09
N TRP A 184 -8.57 41.72 -32.25
CA TRP A 184 -7.93 42.68 -31.37
C TRP A 184 -8.64 42.75 -30.01
N PRO A 185 -7.92 42.99 -28.90
CA PRO A 185 -8.51 43.12 -27.55
C PRO A 185 -9.71 44.08 -27.48
N GLU A 186 -9.71 45.14 -28.29
CA GLU A 186 -10.72 46.20 -28.36
C GLU A 186 -12.03 45.74 -29.02
N GLU A 187 -11.97 44.73 -29.89
CA GLU A 187 -13.11 44.17 -30.63
C GLU A 187 -13.88 43.13 -29.82
N ILE A 188 -13.24 42.58 -28.78
CA ILE A 188 -13.72 41.47 -28.00
C ILE A 188 -14.57 41.97 -26.82
N LYS A 189 -15.79 41.45 -26.72
CA LYS A 189 -16.73 41.81 -25.65
C LYS A 189 -16.71 40.77 -24.54
N ARG A 190 -16.49 41.21 -23.29
CA ARG A 190 -16.66 40.37 -22.10
C ARG A 190 -18.12 40.15 -21.76
N GLN A 191 -18.43 39.00 -21.15
CA GLN A 191 -19.79 38.65 -20.73
C GLN A 191 -20.37 39.62 -19.69
N ASP A 192 -19.53 40.19 -18.82
CA ASP A 192 -19.92 41.12 -17.77
C ASP A 192 -19.92 42.61 -18.20
N GLY A 193 -19.59 42.90 -19.47
CA GLY A 193 -19.61 44.26 -20.03
C GLY A 193 -18.37 45.10 -19.74
N GLU A 194 -17.38 44.59 -19.02
CA GLU A 194 -16.11 45.30 -18.79
C GLU A 194 -15.21 45.33 -20.04
N LYS A 195 -14.38 46.37 -20.18
CA LYS A 195 -13.51 46.55 -21.37
C LYS A 195 -12.18 45.79 -21.30
N LYS A 196 -11.63 45.54 -20.10
CA LYS A 196 -10.30 44.93 -19.95
C LYS A 196 -10.41 43.41 -19.81
N ILE A 197 -9.80 42.65 -20.73
CA ILE A 197 -9.81 41.18 -20.69
C ILE A 197 -8.77 40.66 -19.68
N ARG A 198 -9.22 39.93 -18.66
CA ARG A 198 -8.39 39.24 -17.66
C ARG A 198 -8.27 37.76 -18.01
N HIS A 199 -7.36 37.08 -17.31
CA HIS A 199 -7.20 35.64 -17.45
C HIS A 199 -8.46 34.92 -16.94
N ASN A 200 -8.96 33.94 -17.71
CA ASN A 200 -10.17 33.14 -17.47
C ASN A 200 -11.51 33.88 -17.58
N ASP A 201 -11.54 35.12 -18.08
CA ASP A 201 -12.80 35.78 -18.38
C ASP A 201 -13.54 35.07 -19.53
N MET A 202 -14.87 35.06 -19.46
CA MET A 202 -15.71 34.61 -20.57
C MET A 202 -15.94 35.78 -21.55
N VAL A 203 -15.64 35.56 -22.82
CA VAL A 203 -15.68 36.57 -23.89
C VAL A 203 -16.41 36.04 -25.12
N PHE A 204 -17.05 36.94 -25.87
CA PHE A 204 -17.63 36.61 -27.16
C PHE A 204 -16.59 36.80 -28.26
N CYS A 205 -16.37 35.75 -29.05
CA CYS A 205 -15.54 35.85 -30.26
C CYS A 205 -16.21 36.80 -31.27
N PRO A 206 -15.54 37.86 -31.75
CA PRO A 206 -16.12 38.79 -32.73
C PRO A 206 -16.48 38.12 -34.07
N SER A 207 -15.70 37.12 -34.49
CA SER A 207 -15.87 36.47 -35.80
C SER A 207 -16.96 35.41 -35.81
N CYS A 208 -17.04 34.55 -34.78
CA CYS A 208 -18.01 33.45 -34.73
C CYS A 208 -19.13 33.61 -33.69
N GLY A 209 -19.08 34.65 -32.85
CA GLY A 209 -20.10 34.93 -31.84
C GLY A 209 -20.14 33.96 -30.65
N LYS A 210 -19.31 32.90 -30.64
CA LYS A 210 -19.29 31.90 -29.57
C LYS A 210 -18.73 32.48 -28.27
N LEU A 211 -19.33 32.09 -27.15
CA LEU A 211 -18.83 32.40 -25.82
C LEU A 211 -17.66 31.45 -25.49
N VAL A 212 -16.47 32.01 -25.31
CA VAL A 212 -15.21 31.27 -25.10
C VAL A 212 -14.45 31.83 -23.91
N ARG A 213 -13.55 31.03 -23.32
CA ARG A 213 -12.75 31.47 -22.17
C ARG A 213 -11.41 32.06 -22.61
N ALA A 214 -11.16 33.31 -22.23
CA ALA A 214 -9.93 34.02 -22.56
C ALA A 214 -8.73 33.54 -21.74
N LYS A 215 -7.61 33.25 -22.41
CA LYS A 215 -6.36 32.78 -21.82
C LYS A 215 -5.25 33.77 -22.16
N THR A 216 -4.91 34.60 -21.18
CA THR A 216 -3.91 35.67 -21.34
C THR A 216 -2.51 35.35 -20.79
N ARG A 217 -2.38 34.25 -20.04
CA ARG A 217 -1.13 33.83 -19.37
C ARG A 217 -0.60 32.48 -19.89
N THR A 218 -1.44 31.74 -20.60
CA THR A 218 -1.17 30.39 -21.11
C THR A 218 -1.46 30.41 -22.60
N ASP A 219 -0.72 29.62 -23.37
CA ASP A 219 -0.78 29.49 -24.84
C ASP A 219 -1.35 28.14 -25.30
N HIS A 220 -1.49 27.18 -24.39
CA HIS A 220 -2.10 25.87 -24.63
C HIS A 220 -2.90 25.38 -23.43
N ILE A 221 -3.87 24.48 -23.67
CA ILE A 221 -4.62 23.75 -22.66
C ILE A 221 -4.77 22.31 -23.10
N GLU A 222 -4.52 21.38 -22.19
CA GLU A 222 -4.75 19.95 -22.42
C GLU A 222 -5.71 19.39 -21.37
N GLN A 223 -6.67 18.57 -21.81
CA GLN A 223 -7.46 17.76 -20.90
C GLN A 223 -6.66 16.56 -20.40
N LYS A 224 -7.14 15.97 -19.29
CA LYS A 224 -6.65 14.68 -18.82
C LYS A 224 -6.96 13.60 -19.86
N TRP A 225 -6.08 12.59 -19.95
CA TRP A 225 -6.30 11.39 -20.74
C TRP A 225 -7.59 10.68 -20.31
N LYS A 226 -8.44 10.40 -21.28
CA LYS A 226 -9.66 9.59 -21.18
C LYS A 226 -9.53 8.34 -22.06
N SER A 227 -10.44 7.39 -21.91
CA SER A 227 -10.49 6.23 -22.80
C SER A 227 -11.45 6.45 -23.98
N CYS A 228 -10.99 6.18 -25.20
CA CYS A 228 -11.83 6.04 -26.37
C CYS A 228 -12.07 4.55 -26.62
N TYR A 229 -13.31 4.11 -26.47
CA TYR A 229 -13.70 2.71 -26.59
C TYR A 229 -14.25 2.42 -27.98
N LEU A 230 -13.74 1.38 -28.62
CA LEU A 230 -14.31 0.85 -29.87
C LEU A 230 -14.59 -0.63 -29.75
N ILE A 231 -15.77 -1.05 -30.20
CA ILE A 231 -16.11 -2.47 -30.33
C ILE A 231 -16.26 -2.76 -31.82
N GLN A 232 -15.46 -3.69 -32.34
CA GLN A 232 -15.39 -3.99 -33.77
C GLN A 232 -15.39 -5.50 -34.02
N PRO A 233 -15.93 -5.98 -35.17
CA PRO A 233 -15.78 -7.37 -35.56
C PRO A 233 -14.35 -7.61 -36.06
N VAL A 234 -13.75 -8.75 -35.73
CA VAL A 234 -12.42 -9.14 -36.23
C VAL A 234 -12.56 -10.21 -37.31
N ASP A 235 -13.27 -11.28 -37.01
CA ASP A 235 -13.63 -12.36 -37.94
C ASP A 235 -14.92 -13.06 -37.47
N GLU A 236 -15.31 -14.15 -38.14
CA GLU A 236 -16.52 -14.91 -37.83
C GLU A 236 -16.58 -15.41 -36.39
N ASP A 237 -15.42 -15.62 -35.77
CA ASP A 237 -15.26 -16.21 -34.44
C ASP A 237 -14.88 -15.19 -33.35
N THR A 238 -14.51 -13.96 -33.73
CA THR A 238 -13.84 -13.02 -32.82
C THR A 238 -14.32 -11.59 -33.04
N SER A 239 -14.55 -10.90 -31.92
CA SER A 239 -14.73 -9.44 -31.86
C SER A 239 -13.65 -8.82 -30.98
N VAL A 240 -13.52 -7.50 -31.00
CA VAL A 240 -12.50 -6.81 -30.20
C VAL A 240 -13.11 -5.59 -29.51
N LEU A 241 -12.85 -5.45 -28.22
CA LEU A 241 -12.95 -4.18 -27.50
C LEU A 241 -11.57 -3.53 -27.48
N ARG A 242 -11.45 -2.37 -28.11
CA ARG A 242 -10.24 -1.54 -28.14
C ARG A 242 -10.41 -0.40 -27.17
N ILE A 243 -9.39 -0.16 -26.37
CA ILE A 243 -9.33 0.91 -25.37
C ILE A 243 -8.13 1.76 -25.74
N ILE A 244 -8.39 2.91 -26.35
CA ILE A 244 -7.35 3.82 -26.83
C ILE A 244 -7.26 4.96 -25.83
N GLU A 245 -6.08 5.27 -25.31
CA GLU A 245 -5.90 6.52 -24.56
C GLU A 245 -6.08 7.71 -25.51
N ALA A 246 -6.92 8.66 -25.15
CA ALA A 246 -7.20 9.84 -25.95
C ALA A 246 -7.20 11.10 -25.07
N LYS A 247 -6.61 12.19 -25.55
CA LYS A 247 -6.70 13.53 -24.92
C LYS A 247 -7.09 14.57 -25.95
N VAL A 248 -7.86 15.57 -25.50
CA VAL A 248 -8.17 16.77 -26.28
C VAL A 248 -7.26 17.90 -25.81
N GLY A 249 -6.69 18.64 -26.76
CA GLY A 249 -5.90 19.83 -26.49
C GLY A 249 -6.28 21.01 -27.38
N TRP A 250 -5.89 22.19 -26.95
CA TRP A 250 -6.06 23.45 -27.67
C TRP A 250 -4.77 24.25 -27.62
N ASP A 251 -4.37 24.80 -28.76
CA ASP A 251 -3.23 25.69 -28.92
C ASP A 251 -3.53 26.74 -30.00
N ASN A 252 -2.99 27.96 -29.88
CA ASN A 252 -2.90 28.97 -30.95
C ASN A 252 -4.05 28.99 -32.01
N GLY A 253 -5.31 29.00 -31.58
CA GLY A 253 -6.48 29.06 -32.49
C GLY A 253 -6.95 27.72 -33.07
N ARG A 254 -6.43 26.59 -32.62
CA ARG A 254 -6.81 25.25 -33.07
C ARG A 254 -7.11 24.34 -31.90
N HIS A 255 -7.87 23.29 -32.19
CA HIS A 255 -8.05 22.15 -31.31
C HIS A 255 -7.43 20.91 -31.96
N TYR A 256 -7.02 19.96 -31.14
CA TYR A 256 -6.51 18.67 -31.60
C TYR A 256 -6.90 17.56 -30.65
N VAL A 257 -6.84 16.33 -31.15
CA VAL A 257 -7.03 15.11 -30.35
C VAL A 257 -5.81 14.24 -30.53
N GLU A 258 -5.17 13.85 -29.44
CA GLU A 258 -4.03 12.94 -29.45
C GLU A 258 -4.51 11.54 -29.03
N PHE A 259 -4.08 10.52 -29.78
CA PHE A 259 -4.31 9.11 -29.43
C PHE A 259 -2.97 8.50 -28.98
N GLY A 260 -2.97 7.90 -27.80
CA GLY A 260 -1.83 7.22 -27.19
C GLY A 260 -1.92 5.70 -27.29
N ASP A 261 -1.37 5.04 -26.27
CA ASP A 261 -1.26 3.59 -26.15
C ASP A 261 -2.64 2.90 -26.14
N GLU A 262 -2.69 1.68 -26.67
CA GLU A 262 -3.92 0.91 -26.85
C GLU A 262 -3.93 -0.44 -26.11
N ILE A 263 -5.06 -0.77 -25.49
CA ILE A 263 -5.38 -2.11 -24.98
C ILE A 263 -6.37 -2.77 -25.95
N ARG A 264 -6.14 -4.03 -26.28
CA ARG A 264 -7.07 -4.84 -27.08
C ARG A 264 -7.55 -6.05 -26.30
N ILE A 265 -8.86 -6.17 -26.16
CA ILE A 265 -9.52 -7.31 -25.55
C ILE A 265 -10.24 -8.05 -26.68
N LEU A 266 -9.70 -9.20 -27.09
CA LEU A 266 -10.40 -10.08 -28.01
C LEU A 266 -11.54 -10.78 -27.26
N LEU A 267 -12.74 -10.69 -27.80
CA LEU A 267 -13.98 -11.27 -27.30
C LEU A 267 -14.35 -12.44 -28.23
N TYR A 268 -14.26 -13.66 -27.73
CA TYR A 268 -14.46 -14.87 -28.53
C TYR A 268 -15.94 -15.25 -28.58
N LYS A 269 -16.42 -15.63 -29.76
CA LYS A 269 -17.80 -16.05 -30.02
C LYS A 269 -18.03 -17.51 -29.63
N VAL A 270 -17.89 -17.80 -28.35
CA VAL A 270 -17.95 -19.16 -27.76
C VAL A 270 -19.29 -19.86 -27.95
N TYR A 271 -20.40 -19.11 -28.11
CA TYR A 271 -21.71 -19.71 -28.38
C TYR A 271 -21.88 -20.12 -29.84
N SER A 272 -21.20 -19.44 -30.76
CA SER A 272 -21.16 -19.80 -32.18
C SER A 272 -20.12 -20.89 -32.47
N ASN A 273 -18.98 -20.86 -31.78
CA ASN A 273 -17.89 -21.81 -31.97
C ASN A 273 -17.45 -22.47 -30.65
N ARG A 274 -18.04 -23.64 -30.38
CA ARG A 274 -17.79 -24.43 -29.16
C ARG A 274 -16.36 -24.98 -29.02
N LYS A 275 -15.51 -24.87 -30.05
CA LYS A 275 -14.10 -25.26 -29.95
C LYS A 275 -13.29 -24.24 -29.15
N LEU A 276 -13.77 -23.01 -29.01
CA LEU A 276 -13.14 -21.95 -28.25
C LEU A 276 -13.38 -22.18 -26.75
N LYS A 277 -12.29 -22.39 -25.99
CA LYS A 277 -12.34 -22.63 -24.54
C LYS A 277 -12.22 -21.36 -23.70
N LYS A 278 -11.88 -20.23 -24.32
CA LYS A 278 -11.70 -18.93 -23.65
C LYS A 278 -12.75 -17.97 -24.16
N THR A 279 -13.31 -17.16 -23.27
CA THR A 279 -14.29 -16.13 -23.59
C THR A 279 -13.62 -14.84 -24.04
N TYR A 280 -12.41 -14.55 -23.54
CA TYR A 280 -11.63 -13.39 -23.95
C TYR A 280 -10.11 -13.60 -23.86
N MET A 281 -9.36 -12.67 -24.45
CA MET A 281 -7.90 -12.53 -24.28
C MET A 281 -7.49 -11.07 -24.34
N ILE A 282 -6.62 -10.64 -23.43
CA ILE A 282 -6.15 -9.25 -23.33
C ILE A 282 -4.74 -9.12 -23.90
N TYR A 283 -4.54 -8.04 -24.65
CA TYR A 283 -3.26 -7.64 -25.22
C TYR A 283 -3.01 -6.15 -24.98
N TYR A 284 -1.75 -5.81 -24.74
CA TYR A 284 -1.28 -4.47 -24.44
C TYR A 284 -0.25 -4.07 -25.49
N GLU A 285 -0.30 -2.81 -25.91
CA GLU A 285 0.74 -2.20 -26.74
C GLU A 285 1.99 -1.92 -25.90
N ASP A 286 3.15 -2.19 -26.49
CA ASP A 286 4.49 -2.06 -25.93
C ASP A 286 5.41 -1.46 -27.00
N SER A 287 6.23 -0.47 -26.59
CA SER A 287 7.08 0.29 -27.50
C SER A 287 8.22 -0.54 -28.10
N TRP A 288 8.63 -1.64 -27.46
CA TRP A 288 9.77 -2.45 -27.88
C TRP A 288 9.34 -3.77 -28.52
N ASP A 289 8.33 -4.41 -27.95
CA ASP A 289 7.86 -5.74 -28.37
C ASP A 289 6.60 -5.71 -29.25
N GLY A 290 6.02 -4.52 -29.50
CA GLY A 290 4.76 -4.36 -30.21
C GLY A 290 3.58 -4.79 -29.34
N TRP A 291 2.92 -5.90 -29.68
CA TRP A 291 1.80 -6.42 -28.87
C TRP A 291 2.27 -7.49 -27.88
N THR A 292 1.82 -7.41 -26.63
CA THR A 292 2.17 -8.38 -25.59
C THR A 292 0.95 -8.76 -24.74
N LYS A 293 1.04 -9.87 -24.00
CA LYS A 293 0.04 -10.28 -23.01
C LYS A 293 0.30 -9.69 -21.62
N GLY A 294 1.51 -9.22 -21.37
CA GLY A 294 1.90 -8.62 -20.10
C GLY A 294 1.69 -7.11 -20.12
N ASN A 295 1.22 -6.55 -19.01
CA ASN A 295 0.98 -5.11 -18.89
C ASN A 295 2.17 -4.38 -18.26
N ARG A 296 3.29 -4.27 -18.99
CA ARG A 296 4.53 -3.65 -18.46
C ARG A 296 4.39 -2.15 -18.22
N LYS A 297 3.59 -1.47 -19.05
CA LYS A 297 3.31 -0.03 -18.96
C LYS A 297 2.26 0.34 -17.92
N ASN A 298 1.67 -0.64 -17.23
CA ASN A 298 0.55 -0.43 -16.31
C ASN A 298 -0.62 0.32 -16.98
N LEU A 299 -0.92 0.02 -18.25
CA LEU A 299 -2.06 0.59 -18.99
C LEU A 299 -3.36 0.23 -18.29
N ARG A 300 -4.30 1.17 -18.21
CA ARG A 300 -5.59 0.99 -17.54
C ARG A 300 -6.71 1.62 -18.35
N ALA A 301 -7.84 0.94 -18.38
CA ALA A 301 -9.09 1.52 -18.87
C ALA A 301 -9.56 2.62 -17.90
N ARG A 302 -9.87 3.80 -18.43
CA ARG A 302 -10.33 4.99 -17.70
C ARG A 302 -11.79 5.29 -18.05
N GLU A 303 -12.42 6.23 -17.37
CA GLU A 303 -13.67 6.77 -17.88
C GLU A 303 -13.44 7.46 -19.22
N GLY A 304 -14.45 7.38 -20.09
CA GLY A 304 -14.36 7.91 -21.44
C GLY A 304 -15.57 7.52 -22.28
N TYR A 305 -15.43 7.57 -23.60
CA TYR A 305 -16.59 7.54 -24.51
C TYR A 305 -16.56 6.29 -25.40
N LEU A 306 -17.74 5.73 -25.67
CA LEU A 306 -17.93 4.58 -26.55
C LEU A 306 -18.33 5.04 -27.94
N TYR A 307 -17.50 4.71 -28.93
CA TYR A 307 -17.79 4.96 -30.34
C TYR A 307 -19.02 4.15 -30.78
N PRO A 308 -20.03 4.79 -31.42
CA PRO A 308 -21.23 4.10 -31.87
C PRO A 308 -20.91 2.95 -32.84
N GLY A 309 -21.66 1.85 -32.74
CA GLY A 309 -21.51 0.70 -33.62
C GLY A 309 -22.72 -0.23 -33.58
N GLU A 310 -22.75 -1.18 -34.52
CA GLU A 310 -23.82 -2.20 -34.60
C GLU A 310 -23.54 -3.35 -33.61
N PHE A 311 -23.60 -3.03 -32.30
CA PHE A 311 -23.16 -3.95 -31.24
C PHE A 311 -23.92 -5.29 -31.25
N GLY A 312 -25.16 -5.34 -31.74
CA GLY A 312 -25.92 -6.58 -31.89
C GLY A 312 -25.24 -7.60 -32.79
N GLN A 313 -24.77 -7.18 -33.97
CA GLN A 313 -24.05 -8.07 -34.89
C GLN A 313 -22.63 -8.36 -34.39
N ILE A 314 -21.99 -7.36 -33.77
CA ILE A 314 -20.58 -7.47 -33.36
C ILE A 314 -20.45 -8.41 -32.16
N LEU A 315 -21.33 -8.33 -31.17
CA LEU A 315 -21.25 -9.15 -29.95
C LEU A 315 -22.04 -10.46 -30.04
N ASP A 316 -22.72 -10.71 -31.17
CA ASP A 316 -23.44 -11.97 -31.38
C ASP A 316 -22.49 -13.18 -31.22
N GLY A 317 -22.99 -14.21 -30.54
CA GLY A 317 -22.22 -15.40 -30.21
C GLY A 317 -21.21 -15.26 -29.06
N THR A 318 -20.98 -14.06 -28.52
CA THR A 318 -20.10 -13.83 -27.35
C THR A 318 -20.87 -13.94 -26.03
N THR A 319 -20.17 -14.05 -24.91
CA THR A 319 -20.79 -13.97 -23.57
C THR A 319 -21.30 -12.58 -23.20
N TYR A 320 -21.02 -11.58 -24.05
CA TYR A 320 -21.30 -10.17 -23.80
C TYR A 320 -22.49 -9.66 -24.61
N SER A 321 -23.21 -10.54 -25.32
CA SER A 321 -24.34 -10.18 -26.18
C SER A 321 -25.48 -9.47 -25.44
N GLU A 322 -25.66 -9.72 -24.14
CA GLU A 322 -26.65 -9.01 -23.32
C GLU A 322 -26.35 -7.50 -23.23
N ALA A 323 -25.10 -7.09 -23.42
CA ALA A 323 -24.68 -5.70 -23.34
C ALA A 323 -25.17 -4.85 -24.54
N THR A 324 -25.60 -5.47 -25.64
CA THR A 324 -25.90 -4.77 -26.90
C THR A 324 -26.83 -3.56 -26.71
N ARG A 325 -28.01 -3.77 -26.11
CA ARG A 325 -29.02 -2.70 -25.99
C ARG A 325 -28.53 -1.53 -25.16
N VAL A 326 -27.85 -1.82 -24.05
CA VAL A 326 -27.34 -0.78 -23.16
C VAL A 326 -26.15 -0.04 -23.79
N LEU A 327 -25.27 -0.73 -24.50
CA LEU A 327 -24.16 -0.10 -25.23
C LEU A 327 -24.66 0.83 -26.34
N GLU A 328 -25.67 0.41 -27.12
CA GLU A 328 -26.28 1.25 -28.17
C GLU A 328 -26.92 2.52 -27.60
N HIS A 329 -27.60 2.39 -26.46
CA HIS A 329 -28.17 3.53 -25.76
C HIS A 329 -27.06 4.48 -25.27
N LEU A 330 -26.07 3.94 -24.55
CA LEU A 330 -25.01 4.73 -23.94
C LEU A 330 -24.10 5.42 -24.96
N SER A 331 -23.76 4.74 -26.07
CA SER A 331 -22.96 5.32 -27.15
C SER A 331 -23.65 6.51 -27.82
N LYS A 332 -24.99 6.47 -27.93
CA LYS A 332 -25.78 7.57 -28.51
C LYS A 332 -25.92 8.75 -27.56
N THR A 333 -26.02 8.47 -26.25
CA THR A 333 -26.11 9.52 -25.22
C THR A 333 -24.79 10.21 -24.92
N GLY A 334 -23.65 9.67 -25.38
CA GLY A 334 -22.34 10.29 -25.17
C GLY A 334 -21.87 10.24 -23.71
N MET A 335 -22.29 9.24 -22.93
CA MET A 335 -21.94 9.19 -21.50
C MET A 335 -20.47 8.81 -21.28
N GLU A 336 -19.79 9.58 -20.43
CA GLU A 336 -18.44 9.29 -19.97
C GLU A 336 -18.46 8.20 -18.88
N LEU A 337 -18.08 6.97 -19.24
CA LEU A 337 -18.14 5.77 -18.40
C LEU A 337 -16.94 4.85 -18.64
N ASN A 338 -16.67 3.93 -17.72
CA ASN A 338 -15.71 2.85 -17.93
C ASN A 338 -16.37 1.66 -18.66
N TYR A 339 -16.44 1.72 -19.98
CA TYR A 339 -17.11 0.69 -20.78
C TYR A 339 -16.44 -0.69 -20.70
N ASN A 340 -15.14 -0.75 -20.39
CA ASN A 340 -14.47 -2.04 -20.14
C ASN A 340 -15.05 -2.73 -18.90
N ARG A 341 -15.26 -2.00 -17.80
CA ARG A 341 -15.91 -2.54 -16.60
C ARG A 341 -17.37 -2.91 -16.84
N LEU A 342 -18.10 -2.13 -17.64
CA LEU A 342 -19.47 -2.48 -18.05
C LEU A 342 -19.50 -3.83 -18.78
N VAL A 343 -18.69 -3.98 -19.83
CA VAL A 343 -18.62 -5.23 -20.61
C VAL A 343 -18.13 -6.39 -19.72
N ALA A 344 -17.13 -6.18 -18.87
CA ALA A 344 -16.69 -7.18 -17.89
C ALA A 344 -17.85 -7.67 -17.00
N GLY A 345 -18.61 -6.75 -16.41
CA GLY A 345 -19.78 -7.06 -15.58
C GLY A 345 -20.82 -7.91 -16.31
N THR A 346 -21.12 -7.59 -17.56
CA THR A 346 -22.07 -8.39 -18.37
C THR A 346 -21.61 -9.82 -18.61
N GLY A 347 -20.30 -10.04 -18.75
CA GLY A 347 -19.76 -11.39 -18.92
C GLY A 347 -19.67 -12.21 -17.63
N GLN A 348 -19.90 -11.59 -16.46
CA GLN A 348 -19.72 -12.22 -15.15
C GLN A 348 -21.02 -12.38 -14.36
N MET A 349 -21.98 -11.48 -14.55
CA MET A 349 -23.22 -11.38 -13.76
C MET A 349 -24.44 -11.44 -14.67
N LYS A 350 -25.28 -12.46 -14.48
CA LYS A 350 -26.56 -12.59 -15.20
C LYS A 350 -27.47 -11.40 -14.88
N GLY A 351 -28.09 -10.81 -15.89
CA GLY A 351 -29.03 -9.71 -15.69
C GLY A 351 -28.37 -8.35 -15.41
N TYR A 352 -27.03 -8.26 -15.46
CA TYR A 352 -26.30 -7.01 -15.18
C TYR A 352 -26.58 -5.93 -16.22
N ALA A 353 -26.64 -6.29 -17.50
CA ALA A 353 -26.90 -5.33 -18.59
C ALA A 353 -28.24 -4.59 -18.40
N GLN A 354 -29.28 -5.31 -17.96
CA GLN A 354 -30.62 -4.79 -17.73
C GLN A 354 -30.65 -3.83 -16.53
N LYS A 355 -29.84 -4.11 -15.49
CA LYS A 355 -29.69 -3.21 -14.32
C LYS A 355 -28.97 -1.92 -14.71
N ILE A 356 -27.90 -2.01 -15.50
CA ILE A 356 -27.21 -0.83 -16.06
C ILE A 356 -28.16 -0.04 -16.98
N GLU A 357 -28.94 -0.72 -17.82
CA GLU A 357 -29.94 -0.08 -18.67
C GLU A 357 -31.01 0.64 -17.85
N TYR A 358 -31.49 0.03 -16.76
CA TYR A 358 -32.42 0.66 -15.83
C TYR A 358 -31.83 1.92 -15.21
N LEU A 359 -30.59 1.88 -14.71
CA LEU A 359 -29.93 3.04 -14.12
C LEU A 359 -29.72 4.17 -15.14
N ALA A 360 -29.32 3.83 -16.36
CA ALA A 360 -29.15 4.79 -17.45
C ALA A 360 -30.48 5.44 -17.85
N LYS A 361 -31.49 4.65 -18.24
CA LYS A 361 -32.79 5.17 -18.66
C LYS A 361 -33.56 5.84 -17.51
N GLY A 362 -33.34 5.40 -16.29
CA GLY A 362 -33.89 5.97 -15.05
C GLY A 362 -33.24 7.29 -14.62
N ARG A 363 -32.20 7.77 -15.34
CA ARG A 363 -31.47 9.01 -15.06
C ARG A 363 -30.67 8.98 -13.74
N PHE A 364 -30.26 7.80 -13.29
CA PHE A 364 -29.40 7.62 -12.12
C PHE A 364 -27.93 7.81 -12.50
N TRP A 365 -27.55 8.96 -13.04
CA TRP A 365 -26.26 9.13 -13.73
C TRP A 365 -25.03 8.89 -12.84
N ASN A 366 -25.02 9.45 -11.63
CA ASN A 366 -23.89 9.28 -10.70
C ASN A 366 -23.85 7.85 -10.15
N LEU A 367 -25.00 7.29 -9.76
CA LEU A 367 -25.08 5.89 -9.34
C LEU A 367 -24.70 4.92 -10.46
N LEU A 368 -25.05 5.19 -11.72
CA LEU A 368 -24.62 4.40 -12.88
C LEU A 368 -23.10 4.39 -13.01
N ARG A 369 -22.47 5.58 -12.94
CA ARG A 369 -21.01 5.72 -12.98
C ARG A 369 -20.35 4.95 -11.83
N ASP A 370 -20.82 5.16 -10.61
CA ASP A 370 -20.32 4.47 -9.42
C ASP A 370 -20.53 2.95 -9.49
N THR A 371 -21.66 2.51 -10.04
CA THR A 371 -21.99 1.08 -10.20
C THR A 371 -21.01 0.40 -11.15
N ILE A 372 -20.76 1.00 -12.30
CA ILE A 372 -19.75 0.53 -13.25
C ILE A 372 -18.35 0.62 -12.61
N GLY A 373 -18.09 1.69 -11.86
CA GLY A 373 -16.88 1.91 -11.07
C GLY A 373 -16.68 0.94 -9.91
N CYS A 374 -17.72 0.21 -9.48
CA CYS A 374 -17.63 -0.84 -8.45
C CYS A 374 -17.68 -2.26 -9.03
N THR A 375 -17.57 -2.40 -10.35
CA THR A 375 -17.55 -3.69 -11.04
C THR A 375 -16.11 -4.09 -11.35
N ASP A 376 -15.72 -5.28 -10.89
CA ASP A 376 -14.37 -5.81 -11.06
C ASP A 376 -14.23 -6.63 -12.35
N TYR A 377 -12.97 -6.87 -12.75
CA TYR A 377 -12.66 -7.65 -13.94
C TYR A 377 -12.78 -9.16 -13.70
N PRO A 378 -12.90 -9.98 -14.77
CA PRO A 378 -12.98 -11.43 -14.59
C PRO A 378 -11.68 -11.98 -14.00
N GLY A 379 -11.82 -12.85 -13.01
CA GLY A 379 -10.72 -13.45 -12.24
C GLY A 379 -10.51 -12.88 -10.84
N TYR A 380 -11.16 -11.75 -10.50
CA TYR A 380 -11.20 -11.24 -9.13
C TYR A 380 -12.27 -11.97 -8.30
N PRO A 381 -12.08 -12.10 -6.97
CA PRO A 381 -12.99 -12.86 -6.10
C PRO A 381 -14.37 -12.20 -5.95
N THR A 382 -14.41 -10.86 -5.98
CA THR A 382 -15.64 -10.08 -5.87
C THR A 382 -16.00 -9.53 -7.23
N GLN A 383 -17.18 -9.86 -7.78
CA GLN A 383 -17.60 -9.35 -9.10
C GLN A 383 -18.10 -7.90 -9.03
N TYR A 384 -18.74 -7.53 -7.92
CA TYR A 384 -19.27 -6.20 -7.65
C TYR A 384 -19.22 -5.91 -6.14
N TYR A 385 -18.75 -4.73 -5.75
CA TYR A 385 -18.56 -4.32 -4.34
C TYR A 385 -19.32 -3.02 -3.98
N GLY A 386 -20.25 -2.58 -4.82
CA GLY A 386 -21.10 -1.43 -4.52
C GLY A 386 -22.31 -1.81 -3.65
N PRO A 387 -23.19 -0.84 -3.34
CA PRO A 387 -24.30 -1.02 -2.41
C PRO A 387 -25.54 -1.70 -3.01
N LEU A 388 -25.62 -1.86 -4.34
CA LEU A 388 -26.75 -2.50 -5.00
C LEU A 388 -26.64 -4.03 -4.95
N ASP A 389 -27.77 -4.72 -4.84
CA ASP A 389 -27.80 -6.17 -5.00
C ASP A 389 -27.98 -6.56 -6.47
N MET A 390 -26.88 -6.93 -7.11
CA MET A 390 -26.87 -7.32 -8.53
C MET A 390 -27.56 -8.66 -8.81
N ARG A 391 -27.95 -9.42 -7.78
CA ARG A 391 -28.61 -10.72 -7.92
C ARG A 391 -30.13 -10.60 -7.91
N GLU A 392 -30.65 -9.57 -7.26
CA GLU A 392 -32.08 -9.31 -7.16
C GLU A 392 -32.68 -8.87 -8.50
N GLU A 393 -33.94 -9.25 -8.73
CA GLU A 393 -34.70 -8.89 -9.95
C GLU A 393 -35.66 -7.72 -9.70
N SER A 394 -36.16 -7.58 -8.46
CA SER A 394 -37.01 -6.46 -8.07
C SER A 394 -36.19 -5.18 -7.86
N ILE A 395 -36.82 -4.03 -8.08
CA ILE A 395 -36.16 -2.73 -7.88
C ILE A 395 -35.86 -2.54 -6.38
N GLU A 396 -36.81 -2.91 -5.53
CA GLU A 396 -36.70 -2.84 -4.07
C GLU A 396 -35.58 -3.73 -3.55
N GLY A 397 -35.49 -4.98 -4.05
CA GLY A 397 -34.42 -5.91 -3.74
C GLY A 397 -33.06 -5.40 -4.22
N MET A 398 -32.99 -4.90 -5.47
CA MET A 398 -31.75 -4.37 -6.04
C MET A 398 -31.21 -3.18 -5.25
N PHE A 399 -32.08 -2.25 -4.83
CA PHE A 399 -31.66 -1.11 -4.00
C PHE A 399 -31.54 -1.46 -2.51
N ARG A 400 -32.10 -2.59 -2.07
CA ARG A 400 -32.34 -2.93 -0.65
C ARG A 400 -33.10 -1.82 0.08
N ILE A 401 -34.13 -1.29 -0.58
CA ILE A 401 -34.98 -0.20 -0.11
C ILE A 401 -36.42 -0.55 -0.46
N GLN A 402 -37.30 -0.65 0.53
CA GLN A 402 -38.72 -0.92 0.36
C GLN A 402 -39.49 0.36 -0.04
N ASP A 403 -39.12 1.50 0.52
CA ASP A 403 -39.77 2.78 0.19
C ASP A 403 -39.25 3.38 -1.14
N ARG A 404 -40.06 3.26 -2.20
CA ARG A 404 -39.77 3.83 -3.52
C ARG A 404 -39.57 5.35 -3.52
N GLN A 405 -40.08 6.10 -2.55
CA GLN A 405 -39.82 7.53 -2.46
C GLN A 405 -38.34 7.82 -2.19
N LYS A 406 -37.65 6.97 -1.43
CA LYS A 406 -36.20 7.07 -1.20
C LYS A 406 -35.40 6.76 -2.45
N ILE A 407 -35.86 5.82 -3.27
CA ILE A 407 -35.27 5.53 -4.59
C ILE A 407 -35.43 6.73 -5.54
N ASN A 408 -36.62 7.34 -5.59
CA ASN A 408 -36.84 8.56 -6.36
C ASN A 408 -35.97 9.72 -5.86
N ARG A 409 -35.78 9.84 -4.55
CA ARG A 409 -34.88 10.85 -3.96
C ARG A 409 -33.43 10.67 -4.43
N ILE A 410 -32.92 9.44 -4.53
CA ILE A 410 -31.58 9.18 -5.08
C ILE A 410 -31.48 9.71 -6.52
N ARG A 411 -32.51 9.47 -7.35
CA ARG A 411 -32.55 10.00 -8.72
C ARG A 411 -32.56 11.52 -8.74
N ASP A 412 -33.49 12.13 -7.99
CA ASP A 412 -33.80 13.56 -8.06
C ASP A 412 -32.67 14.43 -7.46
N GLU A 413 -31.88 13.87 -6.54
CA GLU A 413 -30.67 14.53 -6.00
C GLU A 413 -29.38 14.10 -6.70
N HIS A 414 -29.44 13.33 -7.79
CA HIS A 414 -28.29 12.78 -8.50
C HIS A 414 -27.31 12.02 -7.57
N GLY A 415 -27.85 11.19 -6.68
CA GLY A 415 -27.09 10.40 -5.71
C GLY A 415 -26.21 9.33 -6.35
N GLY A 416 -25.03 9.13 -5.77
CA GLY A 416 -24.14 7.99 -6.02
C GLY A 416 -24.27 6.91 -4.95
N ASN A 417 -23.28 6.01 -4.86
CA ASN A 417 -23.28 4.88 -3.94
C ASN A 417 -23.46 5.28 -2.47
N ARG A 418 -22.82 6.37 -2.02
CA ARG A 418 -22.96 6.85 -0.63
C ARG A 418 -24.39 7.27 -0.32
N MET A 419 -25.10 7.90 -1.26
CA MET A 419 -26.51 8.27 -1.07
C MET A 419 -27.40 7.03 -0.98
N VAL A 420 -27.11 5.99 -1.77
CA VAL A 420 -27.82 4.70 -1.65
C VAL A 420 -27.66 4.14 -0.24
N ARG A 421 -26.44 4.11 0.32
CA ARG A 421 -26.20 3.64 1.71
C ARG A 421 -26.99 4.45 2.73
N TRP A 422 -27.02 5.77 2.61
CA TRP A 422 -27.82 6.63 3.48
C TRP A 422 -29.32 6.36 3.38
N MET A 423 -29.82 6.09 2.17
CA MET A 423 -31.24 5.75 1.98
C MET A 423 -31.58 4.34 2.46
N GLN A 424 -30.69 3.35 2.27
CA GLN A 424 -30.80 2.01 2.85
C GLN A 424 -30.89 2.09 4.38
N HIS A 425 -30.00 2.87 4.99
CA HIS A 425 -29.99 3.09 6.43
C HIS A 425 -31.27 3.81 6.93
N SER A 426 -31.75 4.82 6.19
CA SER A 426 -33.02 5.49 6.48
C SER A 426 -34.24 4.57 6.31
N ASP A 427 -34.13 3.52 5.49
CA ASP A 427 -35.14 2.47 5.33
C ASP A 427 -35.12 1.46 6.47
N GLU A 428 -33.92 0.97 6.84
CA GLU A 428 -33.72 0.04 7.95
C GLU A 428 -34.17 0.64 9.29
N THR A 429 -33.84 1.91 9.57
CA THR A 429 -34.14 2.55 10.86
C THR A 429 -35.50 3.24 10.92
N GLY A 430 -36.16 3.43 9.77
CA GLY A 430 -37.36 4.26 9.66
C GLY A 430 -37.12 5.76 9.92
N GLN A 431 -35.89 6.21 10.16
CA GLN A 431 -35.58 7.61 10.45
C GLN A 431 -35.58 8.45 9.18
N LYS A 432 -36.26 9.60 9.22
CA LYS A 432 -36.23 10.57 8.12
C LYS A 432 -35.02 11.50 8.26
N ILE A 433 -34.08 11.39 7.33
CA ILE A 433 -32.88 12.23 7.28
C ILE A 433 -33.08 13.37 6.29
N SER A 434 -32.80 14.61 6.72
CA SER A 434 -32.94 15.81 5.89
C SER A 434 -32.01 15.78 4.66
N LYS A 435 -32.30 16.64 3.68
CA LYS A 435 -31.46 16.77 2.48
C LYS A 435 -30.09 17.34 2.83
N GLU A 436 -30.08 18.36 3.67
CA GLU A 436 -28.92 19.08 4.12
C GLU A 436 -27.95 18.13 4.85
N THR A 437 -28.47 17.27 5.74
CA THR A 437 -27.64 16.28 6.45
C THR A 437 -27.05 15.25 5.52
N VAL A 438 -27.84 14.66 4.62
CA VAL A 438 -27.33 13.64 3.69
C VAL A 438 -26.25 14.22 2.79
N GLN A 439 -26.47 15.42 2.25
CA GLN A 439 -25.49 16.09 1.40
C GLN A 439 -24.21 16.45 2.15
N TRP A 440 -24.33 16.91 3.40
CA TRP A 440 -23.18 17.19 4.25
C TRP A 440 -22.37 15.93 4.56
N MET A 441 -23.05 14.83 4.91
CA MET A 441 -22.40 13.56 5.21
C MET A 441 -21.65 13.01 3.99
N ILE A 442 -22.29 13.03 2.81
CA ILE A 442 -21.67 12.61 1.55
C ILE A 442 -20.45 13.48 1.23
N LYS A 443 -20.56 14.81 1.37
CA LYS A 443 -19.47 15.75 1.10
C LYS A 443 -18.26 15.54 2.01
N ASN A 444 -18.50 15.15 3.26
CA ASN A 444 -17.45 14.87 4.24
C ASN A 444 -17.04 13.39 4.28
N GLU A 445 -17.46 12.60 3.28
CA GLU A 445 -17.11 11.19 3.16
C GLU A 445 -17.57 10.29 4.32
N ILE A 446 -18.57 10.71 5.08
CA ILE A 446 -19.13 9.96 6.20
C ILE A 446 -20.23 9.02 5.70
N GLU A 447 -20.05 7.72 5.96
CA GLU A 447 -21.05 6.68 5.70
C GLU A 447 -21.85 6.33 6.95
N PRO A 448 -23.05 5.73 6.82
CA PRO A 448 -23.86 5.32 7.98
C PRO A 448 -23.12 4.41 8.96
N SER A 449 -22.30 3.48 8.47
CA SER A 449 -21.47 2.60 9.31
C SER A 449 -20.54 3.40 10.23
N GLY A 450 -20.06 4.55 9.78
CA GLY A 450 -19.19 5.44 10.54
C GLY A 450 -19.90 6.19 11.66
N ILE A 451 -21.23 6.20 11.74
CA ILE A 451 -21.94 6.84 12.86
C ILE A 451 -22.85 5.88 13.62
N ARG A 452 -22.96 4.62 13.19
CA ARG A 452 -23.94 3.65 13.72
C ARG A 452 -23.89 3.50 15.25
N GLU A 453 -22.69 3.51 15.82
CA GLU A 453 -22.48 3.42 17.27
C GLU A 453 -22.89 4.68 18.03
N LEU A 454 -22.99 5.82 17.34
CA LEU A 454 -23.39 7.10 17.91
C LEU A 454 -24.91 7.30 17.87
N GLU A 455 -25.63 6.52 17.07
CA GLU A 455 -27.07 6.66 16.87
C GLU A 455 -27.90 6.29 18.10
N LYS A 456 -27.31 5.52 19.04
CA LYS A 456 -27.89 5.33 20.39
C LYS A 456 -27.96 6.63 21.20
N TYR A 457 -27.13 7.63 20.88
CA TYR A 457 -27.04 8.90 21.60
C TYR A 457 -27.66 10.06 20.81
N MET A 458 -27.41 10.13 19.50
CA MET A 458 -27.80 11.26 18.67
C MET A 458 -28.22 10.85 17.27
N SER A 459 -29.30 11.46 16.76
CA SER A 459 -29.68 11.36 15.34
C SER A 459 -28.56 11.89 14.42
N PRO A 460 -28.47 11.45 13.16
CA PRO A 460 -27.46 11.92 12.21
C PRO A 460 -27.37 13.46 12.08
N GLN A 461 -28.51 14.17 12.12
CA GLN A 461 -28.56 15.64 12.08
C GLN A 461 -27.89 16.28 13.31
N LYS A 462 -28.09 15.71 14.50
CA LYS A 462 -27.46 16.20 15.75
C LYS A 462 -25.95 15.94 15.73
N ILE A 463 -25.51 14.80 15.20
CA ILE A 463 -24.10 14.46 15.00
C ILE A 463 -23.44 15.49 14.06
N MET A 464 -24.06 15.77 12.91
CA MET A 464 -23.60 16.82 11.99
C MET A 464 -23.42 18.16 12.70
N ASN A 465 -24.47 18.66 13.34
CA ASN A 465 -24.45 19.96 14.02
C ASN A 465 -23.38 20.00 15.13
N TYR A 466 -23.17 18.88 15.83
CA TYR A 466 -22.16 18.77 16.86
C TYR A 466 -20.74 18.85 16.28
N ILE A 467 -20.45 18.05 15.25
CA ILE A 467 -19.14 18.05 14.57
C ILE A 467 -18.84 19.42 13.98
N GLU A 468 -19.79 20.07 13.30
CA GLU A 468 -19.59 21.40 12.74
C GLU A 468 -19.24 22.44 13.82
N ARG A 469 -19.92 22.37 14.97
CA ARG A 469 -19.63 23.24 16.10
C ARG A 469 -18.23 22.97 16.66
N GLN A 470 -17.88 21.72 16.95
CA GLN A 470 -16.56 21.36 17.51
C GLN A 470 -15.42 21.71 16.55
N LYS A 471 -15.61 21.50 15.25
CA LYS A 471 -14.67 21.93 14.21
C LYS A 471 -14.45 23.43 14.20
N LYS A 472 -15.51 24.23 14.37
CA LYS A 472 -15.41 25.69 14.40
C LYS A 472 -14.73 26.20 15.68
N GLU A 473 -15.00 25.57 16.82
CA GLU A 473 -14.60 26.07 18.14
C GLU A 473 -13.24 25.54 18.61
N GLN A 474 -12.92 24.26 18.40
CA GLN A 474 -11.77 23.60 19.04
C GLN A 474 -10.82 22.89 18.07
N TYR A 475 -11.33 22.48 16.91
CA TYR A 475 -10.59 21.70 15.90
C TYR A 475 -10.48 22.44 14.57
N ALA A 476 -10.10 23.73 14.64
CA ALA A 476 -9.93 24.57 13.45
C ALA A 476 -8.88 23.95 12.50
N GLY A 477 -9.26 23.76 11.24
CA GLY A 477 -8.38 23.17 10.21
C GLY A 477 -8.54 21.66 10.01
N MET A 478 -9.24 20.94 10.91
CA MET A 478 -9.48 19.50 10.74
C MET A 478 -10.65 19.19 9.80
N THR A 479 -10.64 17.98 9.22
CA THR A 479 -11.79 17.45 8.45
C THR A 479 -12.92 17.06 9.40
N ALA A 480 -14.17 17.04 8.91
CA ALA A 480 -15.29 16.62 9.76
C ALA A 480 -15.18 15.14 10.17
N GLU A 481 -14.62 14.30 9.30
CA GLU A 481 -14.31 12.90 9.59
C GLU A 481 -13.29 12.77 10.73
N ALA A 482 -12.20 13.56 10.73
CA ALA A 482 -11.24 13.52 11.82
C ALA A 482 -11.85 13.93 13.16
N VAL A 483 -12.69 14.97 13.19
CA VAL A 483 -13.41 15.38 14.40
C VAL A 483 -14.42 14.32 14.86
N LEU A 484 -15.03 13.57 13.92
CA LEU A 484 -15.89 12.44 14.23
C LEU A 484 -15.10 11.30 14.89
N GLU A 485 -13.88 11.00 14.43
CA GLU A 485 -13.02 9.98 15.04
C GLU A 485 -12.56 10.39 16.45
N GLU A 486 -12.14 11.65 16.65
CA GLU A 486 -11.84 12.19 17.99
C GLU A 486 -13.03 12.05 18.94
N TYR A 487 -14.24 12.27 18.42
CA TYR A 487 -15.46 12.11 19.20
C TYR A 487 -15.75 10.66 19.57
N LYS A 488 -15.56 9.71 18.65
CA LYS A 488 -15.71 8.28 18.95
C LYS A 488 -14.69 7.81 19.97
N ASP A 489 -13.44 8.24 19.81
CA ASP A 489 -12.34 7.89 20.70
C ASP A 489 -12.63 8.37 22.13
N TYR A 490 -13.09 9.62 22.27
CA TYR A 490 -13.59 10.15 23.53
C TYR A 490 -14.70 9.29 24.17
N LEU A 491 -15.70 8.86 23.39
CA LEU A 491 -16.79 8.04 23.93
C LEU A 491 -16.32 6.64 24.34
N SER A 492 -15.44 6.03 23.55
CA SER A 492 -14.80 4.75 23.86
C SER A 492 -14.02 4.84 25.18
N MET A 493 -13.27 5.92 25.38
CA MET A 493 -12.56 6.17 26.63
C MET A 493 -13.52 6.42 27.81
N CYS A 494 -14.62 7.14 27.60
CA CYS A 494 -15.65 7.31 28.62
C CYS A 494 -16.27 5.96 29.05
N GLU A 495 -16.55 5.07 28.09
CA GLU A 495 -17.02 3.71 28.35
C GLU A 495 -15.97 2.90 29.14
N ALA A 496 -14.69 2.97 28.74
CA ALA A 496 -13.58 2.31 29.43
C ALA A 496 -13.38 2.81 30.88
N CYS A 497 -13.61 4.10 31.12
CA CYS A 497 -13.57 4.73 32.44
C CYS A 497 -14.90 4.57 33.21
N CYS A 498 -15.84 3.75 32.73
CA CYS A 498 -17.15 3.50 33.35
C CYS A 498 -17.96 4.78 33.63
N LYS A 499 -17.80 5.83 32.81
CA LYS A 499 -18.61 7.05 32.93
C LYS A 499 -20.06 6.75 32.57
N ASN A 500 -20.99 7.53 33.12
CA ASN A 500 -22.41 7.34 32.85
C ASN A 500 -22.77 7.78 31.41
N MET A 501 -22.82 6.84 30.49
CA MET A 501 -23.11 7.10 29.07
C MET A 501 -24.56 7.53 28.79
N ALA A 502 -25.45 7.51 29.79
CA ALA A 502 -26.79 8.07 29.67
C ALA A 502 -26.83 9.59 29.91
N ASP A 503 -25.75 10.18 30.43
CA ASP A 503 -25.66 11.62 30.70
C ASP A 503 -25.25 12.40 29.44
N GLU A 504 -26.05 13.40 29.05
CA GLU A 504 -25.77 14.27 27.90
C GLU A 504 -24.47 15.05 28.08
N MET A 505 -24.06 15.39 29.31
CA MET A 505 -22.77 16.06 29.55
C MET A 505 -21.58 15.13 29.29
N VAL A 506 -21.80 13.81 29.33
CA VAL A 506 -20.80 12.79 29.03
C VAL A 506 -20.82 12.48 27.55
N TYR A 507 -21.95 12.10 26.94
CA TYR A 507 -21.91 11.72 25.53
C TYR A 507 -21.87 12.94 24.58
N ARG A 508 -22.19 14.16 25.03
CA ARG A 508 -22.21 15.37 24.19
C ARG A 508 -21.54 16.56 24.90
N PRO A 509 -20.22 16.47 25.20
CA PRO A 509 -19.52 17.53 25.90
C PRO A 509 -19.48 18.81 25.06
N ARG A 510 -19.55 19.98 25.71
CA ARG A 510 -19.42 21.28 25.03
C ARG A 510 -18.01 21.51 24.50
N GLU A 511 -17.01 21.13 25.29
CA GLU A 511 -15.59 21.25 25.01
C GLU A 511 -15.00 19.85 24.80
N LEU A 512 -15.24 19.24 23.64
CA LEU A 512 -14.79 17.87 23.33
C LEU A 512 -13.30 17.70 23.56
N LYS A 513 -12.46 18.61 23.04
CA LYS A 513 -11.00 18.49 23.12
C LYS A 513 -10.51 18.41 24.56
N ARG A 514 -10.95 19.37 25.38
CA ARG A 514 -10.61 19.41 26.80
C ARG A 514 -11.10 18.16 27.53
N ARG A 515 -12.33 17.72 27.28
CA ARG A 515 -12.89 16.52 27.93
C ARG A 515 -12.23 15.24 27.47
N HIS A 516 -11.75 15.20 26.23
CA HIS A 516 -10.91 14.12 25.70
C HIS A 516 -9.59 14.07 26.48
N ASP A 517 -8.87 15.19 26.56
CA ASP A 517 -7.62 15.28 27.34
C ASP A 517 -7.80 14.86 28.82
N GLU A 518 -8.92 15.27 29.45
CA GLU A 518 -9.26 14.87 30.83
C GLU A 518 -9.49 13.35 30.97
N VAL A 519 -10.23 12.73 30.04
CA VAL A 519 -10.49 11.28 30.10
C VAL A 519 -9.23 10.47 29.79
N VAL A 520 -8.34 10.96 28.92
CA VAL A 520 -7.04 10.33 28.66
C VAL A 520 -6.25 10.22 29.97
N ILE A 521 -6.21 11.29 30.77
CA ILE A 521 -5.57 11.29 32.09
C ILE A 521 -6.26 10.30 33.03
N ASP A 522 -7.60 10.31 33.10
CA ASP A 522 -8.37 9.37 33.93
C ASP A 522 -8.05 7.91 33.55
N GLN A 523 -7.97 7.61 32.25
CA GLN A 523 -7.69 6.28 31.74
C GLN A 523 -6.27 5.82 32.08
N GLN A 524 -5.28 6.71 31.92
CA GLN A 524 -3.90 6.43 32.34
C GLN A 524 -3.84 6.10 33.83
N GLN A 525 -4.49 6.90 34.68
CA GLN A 525 -4.54 6.65 36.13
C GLN A 525 -5.20 5.31 36.45
N ILE A 526 -6.33 4.98 35.82
CA ILE A 526 -7.01 3.69 36.00
C ILE A 526 -6.11 2.53 35.53
N GLN A 527 -5.38 2.69 34.43
CA GLN A 527 -4.47 1.67 33.93
C GLN A 527 -3.32 1.44 34.92
N ILE A 528 -2.69 2.52 35.44
CA ILE A 528 -1.66 2.43 36.48
C ILE A 528 -2.19 1.68 37.71
N LEU A 529 -3.40 2.00 38.18
CA LEU A 529 -4.02 1.33 39.32
C LEU A 529 -4.31 -0.14 39.06
N LYS A 530 -4.87 -0.48 37.90
CA LYS A 530 -5.08 -1.88 37.49
C LYS A 530 -3.77 -2.62 37.42
N GLU A 531 -2.73 -2.01 36.88
CA GLU A 531 -1.43 -2.64 36.79
C GLU A 531 -0.81 -2.84 38.15
N LEU A 532 -0.92 -1.91 39.10
CA LEU A 532 -0.45 -2.11 40.47
C LEU A 532 -1.04 -3.39 41.09
N GLU A 533 -2.34 -3.63 40.88
CA GLU A 533 -3.07 -4.80 41.41
C GLU A 533 -2.87 -6.08 40.57
N ASN A 534 -2.58 -5.94 39.28
CA ASN A 534 -2.42 -7.07 38.36
C ASN A 534 -1.18 -7.90 38.68
N ASN A 535 -1.33 -9.23 38.59
CA ASN A 535 -0.28 -10.22 38.79
C ASN A 535 0.54 -9.98 40.08
N ALA A 536 -0.15 -9.70 41.19
CA ALA A 536 0.48 -9.45 42.49
C ALA A 536 1.41 -10.61 42.90
N GLU A 537 0.99 -11.87 42.68
CA GLU A 537 1.77 -13.06 42.99
C GLU A 537 3.06 -13.16 42.15
N GLY A 538 2.99 -12.94 40.84
CA GLY A 538 4.17 -12.98 39.97
C GLY A 538 5.14 -11.82 40.23
N LYS A 539 4.63 -10.65 40.66
CA LYS A 539 5.47 -9.53 41.10
C LYS A 539 6.18 -9.84 42.42
N GLU A 540 5.49 -10.44 43.38
CA GLU A 540 6.09 -10.89 44.63
C GLU A 540 7.15 -11.96 44.38
N ALA A 541 6.88 -12.94 43.51
CA ALA A 541 7.83 -14.00 43.17
C ALA A 541 9.12 -13.43 42.56
N TYR A 542 9.01 -12.47 41.63
CA TYR A 542 10.18 -11.81 41.06
C TYR A 542 10.95 -10.99 42.10
N ALA A 543 10.25 -10.26 42.97
CA ALA A 543 10.90 -9.52 44.04
C ALA A 543 11.59 -10.46 45.06
N GLN A 544 11.04 -11.64 45.32
CA GLN A 544 11.69 -12.66 46.15
C GLN A 544 13.00 -13.18 45.50
N GLU A 545 13.02 -13.37 44.19
CA GLU A 545 14.26 -13.68 43.47
C GLU A 545 15.30 -12.56 43.65
N MET A 546 14.87 -11.30 43.53
CA MET A 546 15.77 -10.15 43.74
C MET A 546 16.25 -10.06 45.19
N ARG A 547 15.43 -10.36 46.20
CA ARG A 547 15.87 -10.42 47.61
C ARG A 547 16.92 -11.49 47.85
N GLN A 548 16.89 -12.60 47.09
CA GLN A 548 17.92 -13.65 47.19
C GLN A 548 19.26 -13.20 46.59
N LYS A 549 19.22 -12.44 45.48
CA LYS A 549 20.42 -11.91 44.82
C LYS A 549 21.01 -10.69 45.53
N PHE A 550 20.15 -9.84 46.10
CA PHE A 550 20.50 -8.57 46.73
C PHE A 550 19.91 -8.46 48.16
N PRO A 551 20.42 -9.25 49.13
CA PRO A 551 19.83 -9.37 50.47
C PRO A 551 19.88 -8.09 51.30
N GLU A 552 20.84 -7.18 51.08
CA GLU A 552 20.99 -5.97 51.91
C GLU A 552 20.15 -4.79 51.41
N ALA A 553 19.60 -4.88 50.19
CA ALA A 553 18.95 -3.75 49.53
C ALA A 553 17.74 -3.17 50.29
N GLU A 554 16.90 -4.01 50.91
CA GLU A 554 15.74 -3.51 51.68
C GLU A 554 16.15 -2.82 52.99
N GLU A 555 17.22 -3.29 53.65
CA GLU A 555 17.74 -2.64 54.86
C GLU A 555 18.38 -1.29 54.53
N ILE A 556 19.09 -1.19 53.40
CA ILE A 556 19.64 0.07 52.89
C ILE A 556 18.51 1.08 52.62
N LEU A 557 17.41 0.66 51.97
CA LEU A 557 16.25 1.53 51.73
C LEU A 557 15.61 2.04 53.02
N LYS A 558 15.49 1.18 54.05
CA LYS A 558 14.99 1.59 55.38
C LYS A 558 15.95 2.56 56.06
N GLU A 559 17.25 2.34 55.96
CA GLU A 559 18.29 3.18 56.55
C GLU A 559 18.23 4.61 56.01
N ILE A 560 18.06 4.79 54.70
CA ILE A 560 18.06 6.11 54.05
C ILE A 560 16.75 6.87 54.23
N LYS A 561 15.65 6.17 54.53
CA LYS A 561 14.28 6.71 54.48
C LYS A 561 14.11 8.07 55.18
N SER A 562 14.55 8.18 56.43
CA SER A 562 14.42 9.42 57.23
C SER A 562 15.20 10.61 56.65
N ARG A 563 16.21 10.36 55.82
CA ARG A 563 17.04 11.40 55.19
C ARG A 563 16.40 11.89 53.88
N TYR A 564 15.82 10.97 53.09
CA TYR A 564 15.37 11.23 51.72
C TYR A 564 13.87 11.55 51.62
N GLU A 565 13.04 11.19 52.59
CA GLU A 565 11.62 11.56 52.55
C GLU A 565 11.38 13.05 52.86
N TYR A 566 10.54 13.68 52.06
CA TYR A 566 10.18 15.10 52.17
C TYR A 566 8.81 15.34 51.55
N GLU A 567 8.11 16.35 52.05
CA GLU A 567 6.80 16.78 51.53
C GLU A 567 6.67 18.30 51.64
N ASP A 568 5.98 18.88 50.66
CA ASP A 568 5.49 20.26 50.67
C ASP A 568 3.97 20.27 50.43
N GLU A 569 3.42 21.43 50.04
CA GLU A 569 1.98 21.60 49.78
C GLU A 569 1.48 20.86 48.53
N GLU A 570 2.34 20.58 47.55
CA GLU A 570 1.93 20.02 46.25
C GLU A 570 2.43 18.59 46.02
N TYR A 571 3.63 18.27 46.50
CA TYR A 571 4.35 17.04 46.22
C TYR A 571 4.88 16.35 47.47
N LYS A 572 5.05 15.02 47.34
CA LYS A 572 5.66 14.17 48.36
C LYS A 572 6.62 13.20 47.70
N ILE A 573 7.85 13.14 48.20
CA ILE A 573 8.84 12.15 47.80
C ILE A 573 9.01 11.10 48.90
N ILE A 574 8.83 9.84 48.53
CA ILE A 574 8.84 8.68 49.43
C ILE A 574 9.91 7.68 49.01
N VAL A 575 10.47 6.95 49.97
CA VAL A 575 11.40 5.85 49.70
C VAL A 575 10.61 4.53 49.74
N PRO A 576 10.77 3.63 48.75
CA PRO A 576 10.14 2.30 48.77
C PRO A 576 10.55 1.52 50.02
N ASN A 577 9.61 0.79 50.62
CA ASN A 577 9.88 0.00 51.82
C ASN A 577 10.47 -1.37 51.49
N THR A 578 10.13 -1.90 50.30
CA THR A 578 10.49 -3.24 49.86
C THR A 578 10.86 -3.25 48.38
N LEU A 579 11.57 -4.29 47.92
CA LEU A 579 11.87 -4.45 46.50
C LEU A 579 10.61 -4.66 45.66
N VAL A 580 9.56 -5.24 46.27
CA VAL A 580 8.25 -5.43 45.63
C VAL A 580 7.63 -4.10 45.25
N ASP A 581 7.82 -3.05 46.04
CA ASP A 581 7.28 -1.71 45.75
C ASP A 581 7.89 -1.16 44.45
N ILE A 582 9.20 -1.33 44.26
CA ILE A 582 9.92 -0.96 43.03
C ILE A 582 9.43 -1.75 41.82
N VAL A 583 9.21 -3.05 41.97
CA VAL A 583 8.69 -3.92 40.91
C VAL A 583 7.25 -3.55 40.54
N LYS A 584 6.39 -3.31 41.54
CA LYS A 584 4.98 -2.96 41.33
C LYS A 584 4.85 -1.65 40.58
N GLU A 585 5.58 -0.64 41.01
CA GLU A 585 5.51 0.71 40.47
C GLU A 585 6.21 0.84 39.12
N GLY A 586 7.42 0.30 38.97
CA GLY A 586 8.13 0.34 37.70
C GLY A 586 7.37 -0.37 36.59
N ARG A 587 6.64 -1.46 36.90
CA ARG A 587 5.74 -2.11 35.94
C ARG A 587 4.51 -1.26 35.65
N ALA A 588 3.86 -0.70 36.67
CA ALA A 588 2.65 0.11 36.51
C ALA A 588 2.88 1.43 35.75
N LEU A 589 4.10 1.98 35.81
CA LEU A 589 4.52 3.14 35.02
C LEU A 589 5.16 2.74 33.67
N HIS A 590 5.23 1.44 33.35
CA HIS A 590 5.81 0.89 32.11
C HIS A 590 7.26 1.30 31.80
N HIS A 591 8.08 1.59 32.82
CA HIS A 591 9.49 1.92 32.63
C HIS A 591 10.44 0.89 33.25
N CYS A 592 11.71 0.90 32.82
CA CYS A 592 12.70 -0.14 33.08
C CYS A 592 13.06 -0.40 34.55
N ALA A 593 12.59 0.44 35.49
CA ALA A 593 12.88 0.30 36.93
C ALA A 593 12.32 -1.00 37.53
N GLY A 594 11.21 -1.52 36.98
CA GLY A 594 10.55 -2.72 37.51
C GLY A 594 11.00 -4.06 36.89
N SER A 595 11.96 -4.03 35.96
CA SER A 595 12.35 -5.20 35.14
C SER A 595 13.87 -5.37 34.97
N SER A 596 14.69 -4.48 35.52
CA SER A 596 16.15 -4.47 35.35
C SER A 596 16.85 -4.75 36.67
N GLU A 597 17.67 -5.81 36.70
CA GLU A 597 18.48 -6.19 37.87
C GLU A 597 19.46 -5.08 38.29
N ARG A 598 19.83 -4.21 37.34
CA ARG A 598 20.81 -3.12 37.54
C ARG A 598 20.43 -2.13 38.64
N TYR A 599 19.14 -1.86 38.83
CA TYR A 599 18.72 -0.91 39.87
C TYR A 599 18.87 -1.52 41.27
N PHE A 600 18.63 -2.83 41.42
CA PHE A 600 18.81 -3.52 42.70
C PHE A 600 20.30 -3.63 43.07
N ASP A 601 21.17 -3.96 42.11
CA ASP A 601 22.63 -3.98 42.28
C ASP A 601 23.19 -2.62 42.72
N ARG A 602 22.66 -1.53 42.15
CA ARG A 602 23.05 -0.17 42.53
C ARG A 602 22.60 0.25 43.92
N ILE A 603 21.43 -0.23 44.37
CA ILE A 603 20.97 0.00 45.75
C ILE A 603 21.87 -0.76 46.72
N GLU A 604 22.17 -2.03 46.45
CA GLU A 604 23.00 -2.85 47.32
C GLU A 604 24.44 -2.34 47.40
N SER A 605 25.02 -1.92 46.27
CA SER A 605 26.35 -1.30 46.23
C SER A 605 26.38 0.17 46.69
N ARG A 606 25.24 0.70 47.19
CA ARG A 606 25.03 2.09 47.64
C ARG A 606 25.47 3.14 46.61
N GLU A 607 25.35 2.81 45.32
CA GLU A 607 25.68 3.71 44.20
C GLU A 607 24.55 4.69 43.90
N THR A 608 23.30 4.21 43.91
CA THR A 608 22.10 5.02 43.75
C THR A 608 20.91 4.38 44.46
N TYR A 609 19.95 5.21 44.83
CA TYR A 609 18.69 4.83 45.45
C TYR A 609 17.51 5.19 44.54
N ILE A 610 16.39 4.50 44.76
CA ILE A 610 15.13 4.80 44.08
C ILE A 610 14.20 5.52 45.06
N CYS A 611 13.61 6.62 44.60
CA CYS A 611 12.56 7.35 45.32
C CYS A 611 11.34 7.51 44.41
N PHE A 612 10.15 7.58 45.01
CA PHE A 612 8.91 7.81 44.28
C PHE A 612 8.36 9.19 44.60
N LEU A 613 8.01 9.94 43.57
CA LEU A 613 7.30 11.21 43.69
C LEU A 613 5.80 10.98 43.57
N ARG A 614 5.03 11.71 44.36
CA ARG A 614 3.56 11.72 44.38
C ARG A 614 3.05 13.14 44.38
N ARG A 615 1.84 13.33 43.85
CA ARG A 615 1.03 14.52 44.09
C ARG A 615 0.27 14.36 45.41
N GLN A 616 0.17 15.41 46.21
CA GLN A 616 -0.55 15.38 47.50
C GLN A 616 -2.02 15.00 47.33
N GLU A 617 -2.66 15.45 46.24
CA GLU A 617 -4.06 15.11 45.91
C GLU A 617 -4.27 13.62 45.56
N ALA A 618 -3.22 12.89 45.20
CA ALA A 618 -3.30 11.52 44.69
C ALA A 618 -2.13 10.62 45.15
N LEU A 619 -1.91 10.54 46.47
CA LEU A 619 -0.79 9.80 47.07
C LEU A 619 -0.72 8.30 46.69
N ARG A 620 -1.84 7.70 46.29
CA ARG A 620 -1.92 6.28 45.90
C ARG A 620 -1.56 6.03 44.43
N ILE A 621 -1.45 7.08 43.60
CA ILE A 621 -1.18 6.97 42.17
C ILE A 621 0.29 7.30 41.93
N PRO A 622 1.08 6.36 41.38
CA PRO A 622 2.43 6.63 40.90
C PRO A 622 2.50 7.82 39.96
N PHE A 623 3.45 8.74 40.22
CA PHE A 623 3.64 9.95 39.40
C PHE A 623 5.01 9.98 38.74
N TYR A 624 6.11 9.94 39.52
CA TYR A 624 7.47 9.78 38.98
C TYR A 624 8.29 8.79 39.81
N THR A 625 9.22 8.10 39.14
CA THR A 625 10.32 7.35 39.75
C THR A 625 11.63 8.13 39.55
N ILE A 626 12.37 8.33 40.64
CA ILE A 626 13.60 9.15 40.68
C ILE A 626 14.77 8.26 41.13
N GLU A 627 15.84 8.21 40.33
CA GLU A 627 17.12 7.59 40.69
C GLU A 627 18.08 8.65 41.23
N VAL A 628 18.47 8.53 42.49
CA VAL A 628 19.26 9.53 43.23
C VAL A 628 20.56 8.94 43.78
N GLU A 629 21.67 9.66 43.68
CA GLU A 629 22.94 9.31 44.32
C GLU A 629 22.93 9.63 45.82
N PRO A 630 23.83 9.03 46.63
CA PRO A 630 23.94 9.32 48.06
C PRO A 630 24.12 10.79 48.46
N GLY A 631 24.54 11.65 47.52
CA GLY A 631 24.69 13.10 47.73
C GLY A 631 23.43 13.93 47.43
N GLY A 632 22.35 13.30 46.98
CA GLY A 632 21.13 13.97 46.50
C GLY A 632 21.14 14.33 45.01
N THR A 633 22.23 14.05 44.27
CA THR A 633 22.30 14.25 42.81
C THR A 633 21.34 13.31 42.11
N ILE A 634 20.50 13.82 41.21
CA ILE A 634 19.52 13.02 40.48
C ILE A 634 20.16 12.57 39.16
N ARG A 635 20.16 11.26 38.91
CA ARG A 635 20.67 10.65 37.68
C ARG A 635 19.59 10.48 36.61
N GLN A 636 18.38 10.16 37.04
CA GLN A 636 17.27 9.86 36.15
C GLN A 636 15.93 10.17 36.84
N HIS A 637 14.96 10.68 36.09
CA HIS A 637 13.57 10.82 36.51
C HIS A 637 12.62 10.38 35.39
N ARG A 638 11.66 9.49 35.66
CA ARG A 638 10.72 8.96 34.65
C ARG A 638 9.29 8.88 35.17
N SER A 639 8.33 9.23 34.32
CA SER A 639 6.90 9.01 34.53
C SER A 639 6.38 7.88 33.62
N TYR A 640 5.06 7.80 33.45
CA TYR A 640 4.37 6.81 32.63
C TYR A 640 4.94 6.79 31.19
N TYR A 641 5.32 5.60 30.70
CA TYR A 641 5.98 5.40 29.39
C TYR A 641 7.26 6.23 29.15
N ASP A 642 8.04 6.46 30.21
CA ASP A 642 9.28 7.26 30.17
C ASP A 642 9.07 8.74 29.76
N GLU A 643 7.84 9.26 29.84
CA GLU A 643 7.54 10.68 29.57
C GLU A 643 7.86 11.58 30.78
N GLU A 644 7.89 12.90 30.56
CA GLU A 644 8.19 13.92 31.57
C GLU A 644 7.11 15.03 31.69
N PRO A 645 5.88 14.70 32.10
CA PRO A 645 4.81 15.68 32.23
C PRO A 645 5.05 16.67 33.39
N GLY A 646 5.13 17.97 33.07
CA GLY A 646 5.27 19.03 34.08
C GLY A 646 6.64 19.09 34.75
N ILE A 647 7.69 18.72 34.00
CA ILE A 647 9.05 18.61 34.56
C ILE A 647 9.59 19.94 35.11
N GLU A 648 9.16 21.07 34.56
CA GLU A 648 9.63 22.39 35.00
C GLU A 648 9.12 22.73 36.41
N GLU A 649 7.87 22.41 36.75
CA GLU A 649 7.37 22.55 38.12
C GLU A 649 8.08 21.57 39.07
N ILE A 650 8.26 20.31 38.63
CA ILE A 650 8.91 19.27 39.43
C ILE A 650 10.38 19.62 39.72
N ARG A 651 11.10 20.21 38.76
CA ARG A 651 12.50 20.64 38.95
C ARG A 651 12.65 21.66 40.07
N VAL A 652 11.64 22.52 40.32
CA VAL A 652 11.65 23.45 41.45
C VAL A 652 11.59 22.68 42.76
N PHE A 653 10.64 21.74 42.90
CA PHE A 653 10.52 20.86 44.06
C PHE A 653 11.80 20.04 44.31
N LEU A 654 12.37 19.43 43.26
CA LEU A 654 13.57 18.59 43.39
C LEU A 654 14.79 19.39 43.89
N LYS A 655 14.94 20.65 43.46
CA LYS A 655 16.00 21.53 43.97
C LYS A 655 15.80 21.90 45.44
N GLU A 656 14.56 22.10 45.88
CA GLU A 656 14.25 22.32 47.29
C GLU A 656 14.57 21.07 48.12
N TRP A 657 14.10 19.91 47.66
CA TRP A 657 14.40 18.62 48.26
C TRP A 657 15.90 18.34 48.40
N GLN A 658 16.71 18.65 47.38
CA GLN A 658 18.17 18.51 47.47
C GLN A 658 18.78 19.35 48.59
N LYS A 659 18.29 20.58 48.83
CA LYS A 659 18.75 21.42 49.95
C LYS A 659 18.42 20.80 51.30
N VAL A 660 17.28 20.12 51.41
CA VAL A 660 16.85 19.40 52.62
C VAL A 660 17.72 18.18 52.86
N ILE A 661 17.97 17.35 51.83
CA ILE A 661 18.85 16.17 51.94
C ILE A 661 20.24 16.59 52.42
N ARG A 662 20.84 17.63 51.83
CA ARG A 662 22.20 18.08 52.18
C ARG A 662 22.38 18.34 53.68
N LYS A 663 21.35 18.87 54.35
CA LYS A 663 21.37 19.13 55.80
C LYS A 663 21.31 17.84 56.65
N ARG A 664 20.81 16.75 56.07
CA ARG A 664 20.58 15.46 56.72
C ARG A 664 21.65 14.40 56.38
N LEU A 665 22.60 14.70 55.48
CA LEU A 665 23.66 13.78 55.06
C LEU A 665 24.67 13.51 56.17
N THR A 666 25.01 12.24 56.35
CA THR A 666 26.09 11.79 57.25
C THR A 666 27.46 11.88 56.58
N GLU A 667 28.53 11.74 57.36
CA GLU A 667 29.90 11.70 56.82
C GLU A 667 30.13 10.49 55.89
N GLU A 668 29.45 9.38 56.16
CA GLU A 668 29.48 8.17 55.32
C GLU A 668 28.75 8.39 53.99
N ASP A 669 27.58 9.04 54.00
CA ASP A 669 26.85 9.39 52.76
C ASP A 669 27.71 10.27 51.84
N ARG A 670 28.51 11.20 52.40
CA ARG A 670 29.44 12.05 51.64
C ARG A 670 30.57 11.26 50.99
N LYS A 671 31.06 10.19 51.66
CA LYS A 671 32.06 9.29 51.06
C LYS A 671 31.46 8.46 49.93
N LEU A 672 30.27 7.91 50.15
CA LEU A 672 29.52 7.16 49.13
C LEU A 672 29.16 8.03 47.92
N ALA A 673 28.84 9.31 48.12
CA ALA A 673 28.60 10.27 47.05
C ALA A 673 29.84 10.47 46.15
N LYS A 674 31.04 10.58 46.74
CA LYS A 674 32.30 10.70 45.98
C LYS A 674 32.57 9.44 45.15
N ILE A 675 32.34 8.26 45.73
CA ILE A 675 32.50 6.97 45.03
C ILE A 675 31.49 6.87 43.88
N SER A 676 30.24 7.28 44.11
CA SER A 676 29.17 7.26 43.12
C SER A 676 29.44 8.20 41.96
N LYS A 677 30.01 9.39 42.22
CA LYS A 677 30.45 10.35 41.19
C LYS A 677 31.50 9.75 40.26
N VAL A 678 32.53 9.09 40.82
CA VAL A 678 33.57 8.41 40.02
C VAL A 678 32.99 7.27 39.18
N LYS A 679 32.11 6.44 39.75
CA LYS A 679 31.41 5.37 39.01
C LYS A 679 30.52 5.92 37.88
N ARG A 680 29.83 7.05 38.10
CA ARG A 680 29.02 7.72 37.07
C ARG A 680 29.88 8.21 35.91
N GLU A 681 30.99 8.88 36.20
CA GLU A 681 31.92 9.37 35.17
C GLU A 681 32.50 8.22 34.34
N ALA A 682 32.86 7.10 34.99
CA ALA A 682 33.29 5.88 34.31
C ALA A 682 32.18 5.28 33.42
N ASN A 683 30.94 5.25 33.90
CA ASN A 683 29.79 4.76 33.12
C ASN A 683 29.51 5.63 31.89
N ILE A 684 29.60 6.95 32.03
CA ILE A 684 29.44 7.91 30.91
C ILE A 684 30.58 7.74 29.90
N ALA A 685 31.81 7.51 30.34
CA ALA A 685 32.95 7.26 29.46
C ALA A 685 32.79 5.96 28.64
N GLU A 686 32.35 4.87 29.30
CA GLU A 686 32.06 3.59 28.63
C GLU A 686 30.92 3.72 27.60
N LEU A 687 29.86 4.47 27.92
CA LEU A 687 28.74 4.72 27.00
C LEU A 687 29.14 5.56 25.79
N LYS A 688 30.07 6.50 25.97
CA LYS A 688 30.70 7.28 24.88
C LYS A 688 31.55 6.38 23.98
N GLU A 689 32.33 5.46 24.56
CA GLU A 689 33.15 4.50 23.81
C GLU A 689 32.29 3.52 23.00
N LYS A 690 31.16 3.07 23.55
CA LYS A 690 30.18 2.19 22.88
C LYS A 690 29.23 2.93 21.91
N ASN A 691 29.41 4.23 21.71
CA ASN A 691 28.68 5.07 20.76
C ASN A 691 27.13 5.05 20.94
N ASN A 692 26.66 4.92 22.18
CA ASN A 692 25.22 4.84 22.48
C ASN A 692 24.60 6.23 22.70
N THR A 693 24.49 6.99 21.62
CA THR A 693 24.08 8.41 21.61
C THR A 693 22.71 8.68 22.23
N ARG A 694 21.75 7.75 22.07
CA ARG A 694 20.39 7.87 22.61
C ARG A 694 20.36 7.86 24.14
N VAL A 695 21.15 6.98 24.77
CA VAL A 695 21.21 6.89 26.24
C VAL A 695 21.97 8.09 26.83
N LEU A 696 23.00 8.57 26.12
CA LEU A 696 23.76 9.75 26.54
C LEU A 696 22.93 11.04 26.52
N GLN A 697 22.03 11.20 25.54
CA GLN A 697 21.13 12.35 25.47
C GLN A 697 20.11 12.34 26.61
N GLY A 698 19.43 11.21 26.85
CA GLY A 698 18.49 11.10 27.97
C GLY A 698 19.15 11.34 29.34
N LEU A 699 20.32 10.74 29.59
CA LEU A 699 21.05 10.98 30.84
C LEU A 699 21.49 12.44 31.03
N ALA A 700 21.73 13.18 29.95
CA ALA A 700 22.10 14.60 30.04
C ALA A 700 20.88 15.50 30.32
N GLU A 701 19.71 15.12 29.83
CA GLU A 701 18.45 15.86 30.05
C GLU A 701 17.91 15.68 31.49
N ASP A 702 18.13 14.50 32.08
CA ASP A 702 17.63 14.15 33.42
C ASP A 702 18.56 14.60 34.57
N PHE A 703 19.82 14.90 34.24
CA PHE A 703 20.84 15.10 35.25
C PHE A 703 20.63 16.40 36.02
N LEU A 704 20.45 16.29 37.34
CA LEU A 704 20.28 17.43 38.24
C LEU A 704 21.34 17.40 39.34
N GLU A 705 22.40 18.16 39.15
CA GLU A 705 23.54 18.22 40.07
C GLU A 705 23.16 18.89 41.41
N ALA A 706 23.58 18.27 42.51
CA ALA A 706 23.48 18.90 43.81
C ALA A 706 24.66 19.90 44.00
N GLU A 707 24.40 21.22 43.89
CA GLU A 707 25.38 22.30 44.16
C GLU A 707 26.25 22.06 45.43
N GLU A 708 27.58 22.13 45.29
CA GLU A 708 28.53 22.13 46.40
C GLU A 708 28.50 23.50 47.12
N LEU A 709 28.39 23.50 48.46
CA LEU A 709 28.74 24.69 49.25
C LEU A 709 30.26 24.70 49.44
N GLU A 710 30.93 25.73 48.94
CA GLU A 710 32.28 26.06 49.39
C GLU A 710 32.27 26.17 50.92
N ALA A 711 33.16 25.43 51.57
CA ALA A 711 33.30 25.48 53.02
C ALA A 711 33.70 26.89 53.45
N VAL A 712 32.93 27.49 54.37
CA VAL A 712 33.41 28.58 55.25
C VAL A 712 33.89 27.96 56.54
#